data_AF-A0A517MQS4-F1
#
_entry.id   AF-A0A517MQS4-F1
#
_cell.length_a   1.000
_cell.length_b   1.000
_cell.length_c   1.000
_cell.angle_alpha   90.00
_cell.angle_beta   90.00
_cell.angle_gamma   90.00
#
_symmetry.space_group_name_H-M   'P 1'
#
loop_
_entity.id
_entity.type
_entity.pdbx_description
1 polymer ?
#
loop_
_entity_poly.entity_id
_entity_poly.type
_entity_poly.pdbx_seq_one_letter_code
_entity_poly.pdbx_strand_id
1 'polypeptide(L)'
;MRQSVTRLLLACCSVATLAGDVHAVRIMTNPATSPTDQFDNIALTPDGNTIVATATFFPEDKDRVYSLPVPANPAVDMPLVTQLSTSGGAFTYDVAFAPVISPDGQTILFAHDGNSTASNTIYTMPITGEGSSAFTGLLGAAPNLASPGDGSSHPIYSGTDVFFLNNNAGFGGSIPTFPASPVPYDGSPDWDMIYKRNSAGTVTAVTAPGDGDIDGGLFAVTPNGSSIVYAPDNPVRVGTDKSGIRPKLFTISTSGGTSTEIPLTATAHDFTIANQLQVTPNGQNVLFIGDYETIGKNELFSVPLAGGTPTRISDDLYWAGDVSSFAIAPSGTHVAYAAGQNNGANHELFQTPITGGTGNSVRVSEPAPINSGIFDVSPSAEGGQMVYSNDSSQIYYLGDLTTAEVNDLYVVDTTAKAGLVPSPFTFVGPSGGDFFTESNWEDAQGNNPPANTINPGSPIRHALLIDGDTVGVIGNGREADFQVGGSLELTAGSFLDFTNLGTELDFNNGSGLKLTDATIKVHQDIFLEGTNVLSGGTIESTDDDIEFQDFHKTSINGTTFITGANSCLADNCNLIFENSATSITGATFEAADSIGLRYEVDLTVHDTALSTRGMGGDLDNHPGGPGWGNVEDVFTNGPQAAGSTLTLNGSSTLLANSIHEGVSLVLDGTSVATLLADPGGHPGDPIGGFDLVDSNFDGTITFMSAGAELITLNASASDARAKVINGLTGLSYLDDPTAWNVTNWDGLSVLASLKLVGSSLAGDFDNDNDVDGADFLLAQQEADPAAAVAAWSANYGASLSTPNATGVPEPASLALLLTAFGVCGPGRRTRQI
;
A
#
# COMPACT_ATOMS: atom_id res chain seq x y z
N MET A 1 -68.40 2.43 -36.76
CA MET A 1 -67.92 1.58 -35.65
C MET A 1 -66.67 0.88 -36.17
N ARG A 2 -65.47 1.37 -35.84
CA ARG A 2 -64.59 0.88 -34.74
C ARG A 2 -64.25 -0.60 -34.95
N GLN A 3 -63.00 -1.07 -34.98
CA GLN A 3 -61.73 -0.52 -34.51
C GLN A 3 -60.56 -1.35 -35.09
N SER A 4 -59.42 -0.68 -35.25
CA SER A 4 -58.09 -1.23 -35.53
C SER A 4 -57.59 -2.17 -34.44
N VAL A 5 -56.81 -3.19 -34.82
CA VAL A 5 -55.81 -3.81 -33.94
C VAL A 5 -54.47 -3.72 -34.65
N THR A 6 -53.68 -2.75 -34.20
CA THR A 6 -52.28 -2.52 -34.53
C THR A 6 -51.47 -3.70 -34.01
N ARG A 7 -50.67 -4.34 -34.87
CA ARG A 7 -49.64 -5.30 -34.45
C ARG A 7 -48.52 -4.49 -33.79
N LEU A 8 -48.29 -4.77 -32.50
CA LEU A 8 -47.12 -4.34 -31.76
C LEU A 8 -45.91 -5.08 -32.37
N LEU A 9 -45.07 -4.37 -33.11
CA LEU A 9 -43.70 -4.84 -33.37
C LEU A 9 -42.96 -4.75 -32.04
N LEU A 10 -42.48 -5.89 -31.54
CA LEU A 10 -41.35 -5.91 -30.62
C LEU A 10 -40.20 -5.16 -31.31
N ALA A 11 -39.78 -4.05 -30.73
CA ALA A 11 -38.47 -3.48 -31.03
C ALA A 11 -37.45 -4.48 -30.50
N CYS A 12 -36.85 -5.27 -31.40
CA CYS A 12 -35.57 -5.89 -31.13
C CYS A 12 -34.59 -4.74 -30.84
N CYS A 13 -33.98 -4.74 -29.65
CA CYS A 13 -32.71 -4.05 -29.44
C CYS A 13 -31.75 -4.51 -30.52
N SER A 14 -31.45 -3.64 -31.48
CA SER A 14 -30.35 -3.83 -32.41
C SER A 14 -29.07 -3.61 -31.62
N VAL A 15 -28.48 -4.70 -31.15
CA VAL A 15 -27.15 -4.72 -30.55
C VAL A 15 -26.14 -4.38 -31.65
N ALA A 16 -25.28 -3.40 -31.37
CA ALA A 16 -24.11 -3.06 -32.17
C ALA A 16 -23.14 -4.25 -32.13
N THR A 17 -23.36 -5.25 -32.99
CA THR A 17 -22.35 -6.28 -33.23
C THR A 17 -21.22 -5.64 -34.01
N LEU A 18 -19.98 -5.77 -33.51
CA LEU A 18 -18.78 -5.41 -34.27
C LEU A 18 -18.80 -6.21 -35.57
N ALA A 19 -19.26 -5.57 -36.65
CA ALA A 19 -19.45 -6.21 -37.93
C ALA A 19 -18.11 -6.20 -38.67
N GLY A 20 -17.30 -7.25 -38.46
CA GLY A 20 -16.24 -7.63 -39.39
C GLY A 20 -14.80 -7.44 -38.92
N ASP A 21 -14.53 -6.64 -37.89
CA ASP A 21 -13.16 -6.43 -37.38
C ASP A 21 -13.04 -6.99 -35.96
N VAL A 22 -12.13 -7.96 -35.80
CA VAL A 22 -11.81 -8.66 -34.54
C VAL A 22 -10.90 -7.79 -33.67
N HIS A 23 -10.89 -6.48 -33.87
CA HIS A 23 -9.95 -5.56 -33.25
C HIS A 23 -10.64 -4.66 -32.22
N ALA A 24 -9.96 -4.27 -31.14
CA ALA A 24 -10.40 -3.14 -30.33
C ALA A 24 -10.58 -1.90 -31.22
N VAL A 25 -11.70 -1.24 -31.07
CA VAL A 25 -12.09 -0.09 -31.90
C VAL A 25 -12.04 1.16 -31.04
N ARG A 26 -11.17 2.11 -31.42
CA ARG A 26 -11.25 3.47 -30.90
C ARG A 26 -12.57 4.08 -31.34
N ILE A 27 -13.39 4.49 -30.38
CA ILE A 27 -14.65 5.20 -30.66
C ILE A 27 -14.27 6.64 -30.99
N MET A 28 -14.36 7.01 -32.26
CA MET A 28 -14.11 8.39 -32.69
C MET A 28 -15.20 9.31 -32.16
N THR A 29 -14.87 10.35 -31.41
CA THR A 29 -15.86 11.25 -30.80
C THR A 29 -15.91 12.63 -31.45
N ASN A 30 -16.99 13.38 -31.19
CA ASN A 30 -17.08 14.80 -31.54
C ASN A 30 -17.49 15.64 -30.30
N PRO A 31 -16.61 16.54 -29.78
CA PRO A 31 -15.22 16.73 -30.19
C PRO A 31 -14.38 15.45 -30.02
N ALA A 32 -13.31 15.36 -30.81
CA ALA A 32 -12.31 14.32 -30.65
C ALA A 32 -11.40 14.69 -29.48
N THR A 33 -10.79 13.68 -28.85
CA THR A 33 -9.72 13.87 -27.88
C THR A 33 -8.48 14.50 -28.54
N SER A 34 -7.65 15.12 -27.72
CA SER A 34 -6.42 15.83 -28.06
C SER A 34 -5.51 15.86 -26.83
N PRO A 35 -4.25 16.32 -26.91
CA PRO A 35 -3.38 16.43 -25.73
C PRO A 35 -3.94 17.27 -24.56
N THR A 36 -5.01 18.03 -24.77
CA THR A 36 -5.72 18.77 -23.72
C THR A 36 -7.17 18.31 -23.55
N ASP A 37 -7.61 17.29 -24.30
CA ASP A 37 -8.97 16.76 -24.30
C ASP A 37 -8.95 15.24 -24.11
N GLN A 38 -9.40 14.74 -22.97
CA GLN A 38 -9.34 13.30 -22.65
C GLN A 38 -10.48 12.86 -21.73
N PHE A 39 -10.75 11.55 -21.71
CA PHE A 39 -11.69 10.93 -20.79
C PHE A 39 -10.98 10.46 -19.51
N ASP A 40 -11.63 10.59 -18.35
CA ASP A 40 -11.02 10.17 -17.08
C ASP A 40 -11.72 8.93 -16.52
N ASN A 41 -13.05 8.91 -16.54
CA ASN A 41 -13.85 7.76 -16.08
C ASN A 41 -15.11 7.58 -16.94
N ILE A 42 -15.60 6.35 -17.03
CA ILE A 42 -16.82 5.98 -17.77
C ILE A 42 -17.79 5.13 -16.95
N ALA A 43 -19.07 5.30 -17.24
CA ALA A 43 -20.18 4.50 -16.75
C ALA A 43 -21.20 4.25 -17.85
N LEU A 44 -21.90 3.12 -17.78
CA LEU A 44 -22.95 2.74 -18.75
C LEU A 44 -24.32 2.81 -18.11
N THR A 45 -25.30 3.40 -18.80
CA THR A 45 -26.69 3.40 -18.31
C THR A 45 -27.26 1.98 -18.20
N PRO A 46 -28.20 1.71 -17.28
CA PRO A 46 -28.80 0.39 -17.12
C PRO A 46 -29.48 -0.17 -18.37
N ASP A 47 -29.90 0.67 -19.31
CA ASP A 47 -30.46 0.25 -20.60
C ASP A 47 -29.38 -0.06 -21.66
N GLY A 48 -28.12 0.29 -21.41
CA GLY A 48 -26.96 0.06 -22.27
C GLY A 48 -26.84 1.02 -23.44
N ASN A 49 -27.63 2.10 -23.47
CA ASN A 49 -27.72 2.99 -24.65
C ASN A 49 -26.84 4.23 -24.54
N THR A 50 -26.41 4.63 -23.34
CA THR A 50 -25.68 5.87 -23.11
C THR A 50 -24.46 5.61 -22.24
N ILE A 51 -23.31 6.13 -22.68
CA ILE A 51 -22.11 6.23 -21.85
C ILE A 51 -22.17 7.61 -21.18
N VAL A 52 -21.93 7.63 -19.87
CA VAL A 52 -21.70 8.84 -19.09
C VAL A 52 -20.22 8.84 -18.73
N ALA A 53 -19.55 9.97 -18.89
CA ALA A 53 -18.12 10.07 -18.66
C ALA A 53 -17.78 11.30 -17.84
N THR A 54 -16.72 11.22 -17.04
CA THR A 54 -15.92 12.41 -16.70
C THR A 54 -14.84 12.57 -17.75
N ALA A 55 -14.60 13.80 -18.15
CA ALA A 55 -13.60 14.14 -19.14
C ALA A 55 -13.16 15.60 -18.97
N THR A 56 -11.96 15.91 -19.43
CA THR A 56 -11.56 17.29 -19.74
C THR A 56 -11.71 17.52 -21.24
N PHE A 57 -12.41 18.60 -21.64
CA PHE A 57 -12.48 19.07 -23.04
C PHE A 57 -12.40 20.61 -23.08
N PHE A 58 -11.46 21.14 -23.87
CA PHE A 58 -11.17 22.55 -24.12
C PHE A 58 -12.44 23.33 -24.55
N PRO A 59 -12.64 24.60 -24.10
CA PRO A 59 -11.66 25.57 -23.57
C PRO A 59 -11.40 25.59 -22.07
N GLU A 60 -11.81 24.57 -21.32
CA GLU A 60 -11.71 24.59 -19.86
C GLU A 60 -10.78 23.45 -19.41
N ASP A 61 -9.64 23.79 -18.76
CA ASP A 61 -8.65 22.85 -18.19
C ASP A 61 -9.20 22.09 -16.97
N LYS A 62 -10.43 21.57 -17.03
CA LYS A 62 -11.17 21.04 -15.88
C LYS A 62 -12.13 19.92 -16.27
N ASP A 63 -12.22 18.92 -15.39
CA ASP A 63 -13.14 17.81 -15.57
C ASP A 63 -14.61 18.21 -15.48
N ARG A 64 -15.42 17.62 -16.38
CA ARG A 64 -16.88 17.81 -16.46
C ARG A 64 -17.54 16.47 -16.69
N VAL A 65 -18.86 16.44 -16.48
CA VAL A 65 -19.68 15.27 -16.78
C VAL A 65 -20.24 15.42 -18.19
N TYR A 66 -20.02 14.40 -19.01
CA TYR A 66 -20.49 14.29 -20.38
C TYR A 66 -21.36 13.06 -20.58
N SER A 67 -22.11 13.05 -21.67
CA SER A 67 -22.78 11.86 -22.18
C SER A 67 -22.53 11.69 -23.67
N LEU A 68 -22.56 10.44 -24.10
CA LEU A 68 -22.55 10.09 -25.51
C LEU A 68 -23.41 8.83 -25.74
N PRO A 69 -24.15 8.75 -26.85
CA PRO A 69 -24.85 7.52 -27.19
C PRO A 69 -23.84 6.42 -27.50
N VAL A 70 -24.16 5.19 -27.08
CA VAL A 70 -23.40 4.01 -27.51
C VAL A 70 -23.55 3.89 -29.04
N PRO A 71 -22.44 3.91 -29.81
CA PRO A 71 -22.49 3.89 -31.26
C PRO A 71 -23.08 2.57 -31.78
N ALA A 72 -23.91 2.64 -32.82
CA ALA A 72 -24.47 1.45 -33.45
C ALA A 72 -23.41 0.67 -34.26
N ASN A 73 -22.44 1.39 -34.80
CA ASN A 73 -21.22 0.86 -35.39
C ASN A 73 -20.00 1.65 -34.88
N PRO A 74 -19.32 1.15 -33.84
CA PRO A 74 -18.17 1.82 -33.22
C PRO A 74 -17.03 2.19 -34.18
N ALA A 75 -16.90 1.48 -35.32
CA ALA A 75 -15.80 1.69 -36.26
C ALA A 75 -15.96 2.92 -37.16
N VAL A 76 -17.17 3.48 -37.27
CA VAL A 76 -17.46 4.58 -38.21
C VAL A 76 -18.38 5.65 -37.64
N ASP A 77 -19.20 5.32 -36.64
CA ASP A 77 -20.07 6.28 -36.01
C ASP A 77 -19.24 7.24 -35.15
N MET A 78 -19.51 8.54 -35.27
CA MET A 78 -18.89 9.58 -34.45
C MET A 78 -19.91 10.17 -33.47
N PRO A 79 -20.15 9.53 -32.31
CA PRO A 79 -21.09 10.06 -31.33
C PRO A 79 -20.71 11.46 -30.86
N LEU A 80 -21.74 12.29 -30.66
CA LEU A 80 -21.58 13.63 -30.10
C LEU A 80 -21.39 13.54 -28.58
N VAL A 81 -20.25 14.02 -28.10
CA VAL A 81 -19.97 14.18 -26.67
C VAL A 81 -20.70 15.43 -26.20
N THR A 82 -21.74 15.22 -25.42
CA THR A 82 -22.64 16.27 -24.94
C THR A 82 -22.33 16.55 -23.48
N GLN A 83 -21.79 17.74 -23.21
CA GLN A 83 -21.57 18.20 -21.85
C GLN A 83 -22.91 18.26 -21.11
N LEU A 84 -23.02 17.54 -20.00
CA LEU A 84 -24.21 17.53 -19.16
C LEU A 84 -24.13 18.61 -18.08
N SER A 85 -22.93 18.91 -17.59
CA SER A 85 -22.70 19.92 -16.56
C SER A 85 -22.46 21.34 -17.10
N THR A 86 -22.78 22.41 -16.36
CA THR A 86 -22.67 23.82 -16.85
C THR A 86 -21.33 24.50 -16.50
N SER A 87 -20.92 25.49 -17.33
CA SER A 87 -19.66 26.24 -17.24
C SER A 87 -19.76 27.62 -16.56
N GLY A 88 -20.35 27.69 -15.37
CA GLY A 88 -20.43 28.95 -14.62
C GLY A 88 -19.04 29.47 -14.21
N GLY A 89 -18.57 30.57 -14.82
CA GLY A 89 -17.21 31.12 -14.71
C GLY A 89 -16.72 31.64 -13.35
N ALA A 90 -17.22 31.11 -12.23
CA ALA A 90 -16.77 31.42 -10.87
C ALA A 90 -16.35 30.16 -10.06
N PHE A 91 -16.42 28.96 -10.65
CA PHE A 91 -16.19 27.70 -9.93
C PHE A 91 -15.07 26.86 -10.56
N THR A 92 -14.19 26.32 -9.73
CA THR A 92 -13.34 25.16 -10.04
C THR A 92 -14.22 23.93 -9.90
N TYR A 93 -14.34 23.15 -10.98
CA TYR A 93 -15.03 21.88 -10.93
C TYR A 93 -13.97 20.84 -11.25
N ASP A 94 -13.81 19.92 -10.33
CA ASP A 94 -13.00 18.73 -10.44
C ASP A 94 -13.90 17.55 -10.03
N VAL A 95 -13.73 16.40 -10.67
CA VAL A 95 -14.58 15.22 -10.43
C VAL A 95 -13.73 14.08 -9.92
N ALA A 96 -13.84 13.79 -8.63
CA ALA A 96 -13.00 12.81 -7.93
C ALA A 96 -13.34 11.33 -8.20
N PHE A 97 -14.52 10.98 -8.74
CA PHE A 97 -14.91 9.57 -8.95
C PHE A 97 -15.76 9.34 -10.20
N ALA A 98 -15.83 8.09 -10.66
CA ALA A 98 -16.62 7.67 -11.82
C ALA A 98 -18.13 7.94 -11.65
N PRO A 99 -18.83 8.57 -12.62
CA PRO A 99 -20.24 8.91 -12.48
C PRO A 99 -21.12 7.69 -12.16
N VAL A 100 -21.96 7.78 -11.12
CA VAL A 100 -22.80 6.66 -10.68
C VAL A 100 -24.24 6.89 -11.10
N ILE A 101 -24.78 5.98 -11.90
CA ILE A 101 -26.11 6.13 -12.51
C ILE A 101 -27.14 5.40 -11.65
N SER A 102 -28.28 6.06 -11.39
CA SER A 102 -29.38 5.45 -10.64
C SER A 102 -29.93 4.21 -11.36
N PRO A 103 -30.48 3.23 -10.62
CA PRO A 103 -31.00 1.99 -11.24
C PRO A 103 -32.11 2.19 -12.28
N ASP A 104 -32.80 3.32 -12.26
CA ASP A 104 -33.80 3.69 -13.28
C ASP A 104 -33.19 4.38 -14.53
N GLY A 105 -31.89 4.66 -14.53
CA GLY A 105 -31.16 5.32 -15.61
C GLY A 105 -31.41 6.82 -15.75
N GLN A 106 -32.10 7.44 -14.79
CA GLN A 106 -32.58 8.82 -14.94
C GLN A 106 -31.72 9.87 -14.23
N THR A 107 -30.91 9.47 -13.24
CA THR A 107 -30.14 10.37 -12.37
C THR A 107 -28.68 9.94 -12.36
N ILE A 108 -27.77 10.91 -12.39
CA ILE A 108 -26.33 10.76 -12.22
C ILE A 108 -25.95 11.31 -10.84
N LEU A 109 -25.18 10.53 -10.08
CA LEU A 109 -24.38 10.99 -8.95
C LEU A 109 -22.95 11.26 -9.44
N PHE A 110 -22.37 12.37 -9.01
CA PHE A 110 -21.02 12.77 -9.38
C PHE A 110 -20.43 13.67 -8.30
N ALA A 111 -19.10 13.75 -8.23
CA ALA A 111 -18.36 14.61 -7.31
C ALA A 111 -18.29 16.06 -7.81
N HIS A 112 -18.22 17.01 -6.89
CA HIS A 112 -18.05 18.43 -7.23
C HIS A 112 -17.51 19.26 -6.06
N ASP A 113 -16.44 20.02 -6.33
CA ASP A 113 -15.73 20.89 -5.37
C ASP A 113 -16.27 22.34 -5.28
N GLY A 114 -17.38 22.66 -5.96
CA GLY A 114 -17.86 24.04 -6.02
C GLY A 114 -18.49 24.54 -4.71
N ASN A 115 -17.63 25.27 -3.97
CA ASN A 115 -17.84 26.24 -2.88
C ASN A 115 -17.25 25.74 -1.54
N SER A 116 -16.17 26.39 -1.09
CA SER A 116 -15.47 26.19 0.20
C SER A 116 -16.33 26.39 1.47
N THR A 117 -17.65 26.53 1.30
CA THR A 117 -18.64 26.65 2.36
C THR A 117 -19.77 25.62 2.27
N ALA A 118 -19.80 24.74 1.26
CA ALA A 118 -20.82 23.71 1.08
C ALA A 118 -20.36 22.34 1.62
N SER A 119 -21.10 21.82 2.58
CA SER A 119 -20.90 20.56 3.30
C SER A 119 -21.21 19.29 2.48
N ASN A 120 -21.15 19.34 1.15
CA ASN A 120 -21.56 18.22 0.30
C ASN A 120 -20.75 18.16 -0.99
N THR A 121 -20.05 17.05 -1.21
CA THR A 121 -19.22 16.77 -2.39
C THR A 121 -19.95 15.89 -3.42
N ILE A 122 -21.02 15.17 -3.04
CA ILE A 122 -21.84 14.37 -3.97
C ILE A 122 -23.08 15.14 -4.41
N TYR A 123 -23.26 15.24 -5.72
CA TYR A 123 -24.37 15.94 -6.33
C TYR A 123 -25.19 15.05 -7.25
N THR A 124 -26.44 15.46 -7.48
CA THR A 124 -27.37 14.75 -8.36
C THR A 124 -27.71 15.60 -9.57
N MET A 125 -27.78 14.96 -10.74
CA MET A 125 -28.13 15.60 -12.01
C MET A 125 -29.00 14.67 -12.86
N PRO A 126 -30.02 15.16 -13.58
CA PRO A 126 -30.74 14.34 -14.57
C PRO A 126 -29.81 13.88 -15.70
N ILE A 127 -30.03 12.66 -16.23
CA ILE A 127 -29.29 12.14 -17.39
C ILE A 127 -29.41 13.03 -18.65
N THR A 128 -30.41 13.92 -18.69
CA THR A 128 -30.61 14.91 -19.76
C THR A 128 -29.77 16.18 -19.61
N GLY A 129 -28.97 16.29 -18.55
CA GLY A 129 -28.17 17.47 -18.21
C GLY A 129 -28.90 18.49 -17.34
N GLU A 130 -28.15 19.49 -16.87
CA GLU A 130 -28.58 20.45 -15.84
C GLU A 130 -29.73 21.39 -16.26
N GLY A 131 -29.90 21.64 -17.56
CA GLY A 131 -31.00 22.41 -18.15
C GLY A 131 -31.12 23.90 -17.75
N SER A 132 -30.50 24.37 -16.64
CA SER A 132 -30.27 25.77 -16.17
C SER A 132 -30.29 25.95 -14.63
N SER A 133 -30.47 24.89 -13.82
CA SER A 133 -30.56 24.98 -12.36
C SER A 133 -29.30 24.47 -11.64
N ALA A 134 -28.91 25.14 -10.55
CA ALA A 134 -27.82 24.70 -9.68
C ALA A 134 -28.02 23.25 -9.20
N PHE A 135 -26.92 22.51 -9.06
CA PHE A 135 -26.96 21.12 -8.63
C PHE A 135 -27.71 20.94 -7.31
N THR A 136 -28.50 19.88 -7.23
CA THR A 136 -29.05 19.44 -5.94
C THR A 136 -28.03 18.51 -5.33
N GLY A 137 -27.35 19.00 -4.30
CA GLY A 137 -26.51 18.16 -3.47
C GLY A 137 -27.31 16.95 -2.96
N LEU A 138 -26.72 15.75 -3.01
CA LEU A 138 -27.32 14.52 -2.51
C LEU A 138 -27.94 14.71 -1.11
N LEU A 139 -27.29 15.50 -0.25
CA LEU A 139 -27.70 15.76 1.13
C LEU A 139 -28.60 17.00 1.32
N GLY A 140 -28.88 17.77 0.27
CA GLY A 140 -29.66 19.02 0.33
C GLY A 140 -28.89 20.22 0.90
N ALA A 141 -29.60 21.33 1.18
CA ALA A 141 -29.00 22.62 1.57
C ALA A 141 -28.62 22.75 3.06
N ALA A 142 -28.82 21.71 3.86
CA ALA A 142 -28.54 21.72 5.30
C ALA A 142 -28.22 20.32 5.83
N PRO A 143 -27.04 19.75 5.53
CA PRO A 143 -26.60 18.56 6.22
C PRO A 143 -26.04 18.95 7.60
N ASN A 144 -26.48 18.27 8.66
CA ASN A 144 -25.83 18.34 9.98
C ASN A 144 -24.52 17.52 10.01
N LEU A 145 -23.88 17.29 8.86
CA LEU A 145 -22.53 16.73 8.75
C LEU A 145 -21.60 17.95 8.72
N ALA A 146 -20.81 18.12 9.78
CA ALA A 146 -20.12 19.38 10.05
C ALA A 146 -18.68 19.39 9.47
N SER A 147 -18.40 20.42 8.67
CA SER A 147 -17.07 20.96 8.31
C SER A 147 -16.19 20.11 7.36
N PRO A 148 -15.37 20.75 6.50
CA PRO A 148 -14.79 20.13 5.31
C PRO A 148 -13.49 19.39 5.63
N GLY A 149 -13.46 18.09 5.37
CA GLY A 149 -12.31 17.48 4.68
C GLY A 149 -12.78 16.99 3.31
N ASP A 150 -11.88 16.39 2.53
CA ASP A 150 -12.03 15.71 1.22
C ASP A 150 -13.42 15.14 0.86
N GLY A 151 -14.20 14.61 1.80
CA GLY A 151 -15.66 14.69 1.78
C GLY A 151 -16.38 13.73 0.83
N SER A 152 -17.46 13.13 1.35
CA SER A 152 -18.37 12.20 0.68
C SER A 152 -17.94 11.61 -0.69
N SER A 153 -17.27 10.46 -0.74
CA SER A 153 -16.77 9.85 -1.99
C SER A 153 -17.42 8.48 -2.28
N HIS A 154 -17.20 7.94 -3.48
CA HIS A 154 -17.56 6.57 -3.88
C HIS A 154 -19.02 6.13 -3.63
N PRO A 155 -20.04 6.85 -4.14
CA PRO A 155 -21.43 6.48 -3.91
C PRO A 155 -21.81 5.14 -4.57
N ILE A 156 -22.55 4.29 -3.87
CA ILE A 156 -23.11 3.04 -4.40
C ILE A 156 -24.62 3.00 -4.19
N TYR A 157 -25.39 2.79 -5.26
CA TYR A 157 -26.81 2.50 -5.15
C TYR A 157 -27.06 1.04 -4.73
N SER A 158 -27.96 0.85 -3.77
CA SER A 158 -28.60 -0.44 -3.51
C SER A 158 -30.11 -0.23 -3.35
N GLY A 159 -30.85 -0.54 -4.43
CA GLY A 159 -32.25 -0.16 -4.56
C GLY A 159 -32.38 1.37 -4.61
N THR A 160 -33.11 1.95 -3.66
CA THR A 160 -33.29 3.40 -3.53
C THR A 160 -32.36 4.06 -2.52
N ASP A 161 -31.58 3.25 -1.80
CA ASP A 161 -30.62 3.72 -0.82
C ASP A 161 -29.28 4.00 -1.50
N VAL A 162 -28.55 5.01 -1.01
CA VAL A 162 -27.20 5.36 -1.47
C VAL A 162 -26.24 5.20 -0.30
N PHE A 163 -25.17 4.45 -0.52
CA PHE A 163 -24.05 4.30 0.41
C PHE A 163 -22.89 5.14 -0.09
N PHE A 164 -22.10 5.73 0.78
CA PHE A 164 -20.95 6.59 0.42
C PHE A 164 -19.99 6.66 1.60
N LEU A 165 -18.71 6.90 1.33
CA LEU A 165 -17.71 7.23 2.37
C LEU A 165 -17.91 8.66 2.80
N ASN A 166 -17.52 9.03 4.01
CA ASN A 166 -17.46 10.43 4.43
C ASN A 166 -16.65 10.58 5.71
N ASN A 167 -15.64 11.44 5.69
CA ASN A 167 -14.94 11.88 6.88
C ASN A 167 -15.90 12.57 7.87
N ASN A 168 -15.66 12.42 9.17
CA ASN A 168 -16.45 13.12 10.17
C ASN A 168 -15.56 13.72 11.25
N ALA A 169 -15.04 14.92 10.97
CA ALA A 169 -14.37 15.76 11.98
C ALA A 169 -15.33 16.27 13.10
N GLY A 170 -16.63 15.93 13.06
CA GLY A 170 -17.71 16.57 13.81
C GLY A 170 -18.38 15.79 14.96
N PHE A 171 -17.83 14.66 15.45
CA PHE A 171 -18.32 14.05 16.71
C PHE A 171 -17.68 14.73 17.94
N GLY A 172 -18.46 15.56 18.63
CA GLY A 172 -18.12 16.13 19.94
C GLY A 172 -18.10 15.09 21.08
N GLY A 173 -17.12 14.20 21.08
CA GLY A 173 -16.89 13.24 22.17
C GLY A 173 -15.99 12.08 21.76
N SER A 174 -14.68 12.28 21.94
CA SER A 174 -13.59 11.29 21.89
C SER A 174 -13.43 10.50 20.58
N ILE A 175 -12.55 11.00 19.69
CA ILE A 175 -11.39 10.18 19.27
C ILE A 175 -10.90 9.47 20.55
N PRO A 176 -10.63 8.16 20.58
CA PRO A 176 -10.11 7.50 21.78
C PRO A 176 -9.08 8.43 22.41
N THR A 177 -9.29 8.84 23.66
CA THR A 177 -8.32 9.72 24.32
C THR A 177 -7.03 8.93 24.36
N PHE A 178 -6.13 9.22 23.43
CA PHE A 178 -4.76 8.76 23.48
C PHE A 178 -4.22 9.29 24.80
N PRO A 179 -3.73 8.43 25.71
CA PRO A 179 -3.22 8.89 26.97
C PRO A 179 -2.07 9.86 26.71
N ALA A 180 -2.33 11.15 26.90
CA ALA A 180 -1.40 12.29 26.89
C ALA A 180 -0.26 12.22 25.86
N SER A 181 -0.61 12.27 24.55
CA SER A 181 0.34 12.75 23.52
C SER A 181 0.22 14.29 23.41
N PRO A 182 1.33 15.07 23.47
CA PRO A 182 1.27 16.53 23.60
C PRO A 182 1.43 17.32 22.29
N VAL A 183 1.01 16.84 21.10
CA VAL A 183 1.07 17.66 19.87
C VAL A 183 -0.18 17.51 18.98
N PRO A 184 -0.71 18.60 18.38
CA PRO A 184 -1.84 18.57 17.46
C PRO A 184 -1.39 18.15 16.05
N TYR A 185 -1.99 17.07 15.56
CA TYR A 185 -1.98 16.55 14.19
C TYR A 185 -2.11 17.67 13.13
N ASP A 186 -1.19 17.78 12.17
CA ASP A 186 -1.36 18.62 10.99
C ASP A 186 -1.52 17.77 9.72
N GLY A 187 -2.76 17.73 9.22
CA GLY A 187 -3.09 17.16 7.92
C GLY A 187 -4.23 16.15 7.94
N SER A 188 -5.27 16.40 8.76
CA SER A 188 -6.58 15.73 8.70
C SER A 188 -6.53 14.20 8.57
N PRO A 189 -6.53 13.43 9.67
CA PRO A 189 -6.72 12.00 9.51
C PRO A 189 -8.13 11.81 8.93
N ASP A 190 -8.20 11.22 7.75
CA ASP A 190 -9.36 11.18 6.86
C ASP A 190 -10.45 10.25 7.37
N TRP A 191 -10.16 9.29 8.26
CA TRP A 191 -11.15 8.49 9.04
C TRP A 191 -12.50 8.37 8.35
N ASP A 192 -12.46 7.75 7.18
CA ASP A 192 -13.60 7.61 6.32
C ASP A 192 -14.50 6.50 6.85
N MET A 193 -15.79 6.83 6.95
CA MET A 193 -16.80 5.92 7.42
C MET A 193 -17.86 5.74 6.36
N ILE A 194 -18.47 4.55 6.33
CA ILE A 194 -19.55 4.26 5.40
C ILE A 194 -20.85 4.84 5.97
N TYR A 195 -21.51 5.69 5.19
CA TYR A 195 -22.81 6.25 5.47
C TYR A 195 -23.86 5.70 4.53
N LYS A 196 -25.10 5.68 5.01
CA LYS A 196 -26.29 5.34 4.24
C LYS A 196 -27.23 6.53 4.19
N ARG A 197 -27.64 6.93 2.99
CA ARG A 197 -28.79 7.80 2.74
C ARG A 197 -29.96 6.96 2.25
N ASN A 198 -31.05 6.93 3.01
CA ASN A 198 -32.25 6.21 2.60
C ASN A 198 -33.11 7.01 1.58
N SER A 199 -34.15 6.36 1.05
CA SER A 199 -35.10 6.98 0.11
C SER A 199 -35.84 8.21 0.65
N ALA A 200 -35.92 8.37 1.98
CA ALA A 200 -36.52 9.53 2.64
C ALA A 200 -35.51 10.68 2.85
N GLY A 201 -34.25 10.51 2.44
CA GLY A 201 -33.17 11.47 2.59
C GLY A 201 -32.52 11.47 3.98
N THR A 202 -32.82 10.49 4.84
CA THR A 202 -32.18 10.35 6.14
C THR A 202 -30.80 9.73 5.95
N VAL A 203 -29.78 10.35 6.56
CA VAL A 203 -28.39 9.87 6.57
C VAL A 203 -28.08 9.24 7.92
N THR A 204 -27.49 8.04 7.90
CA THR A 204 -27.05 7.32 9.09
C THR A 204 -25.69 6.68 8.85
N ALA A 205 -24.78 6.75 9.82
CA ALA A 205 -23.54 5.98 9.78
C ALA A 205 -23.85 4.48 9.79
N VAL A 206 -23.15 3.72 8.97
CA VAL A 206 -23.21 2.26 8.91
C VAL A 206 -22.08 1.66 9.74
N THR A 207 -20.85 2.13 9.54
CA THR A 207 -19.68 1.80 10.36
C THR A 207 -19.55 2.75 11.57
N ALA A 208 -18.61 2.46 12.45
CA ALA A 208 -18.21 3.24 13.63
C ALA A 208 -16.70 3.57 13.57
N PRO A 209 -16.19 4.57 14.31
CA PRO A 209 -14.75 4.92 14.28
C PRO A 209 -13.79 3.80 14.69
N GLY A 210 -14.28 2.74 15.35
CA GLY A 210 -13.46 1.57 15.70
C GLY A 210 -13.40 0.50 14.61
N ASP A 211 -14.04 0.72 13.45
CA ASP A 211 -14.07 -0.22 12.33
C ASP A 211 -12.89 -0.05 11.35
N GLY A 212 -11.98 0.91 11.63
CA GLY A 212 -10.88 1.28 10.76
C GLY A 212 -11.25 2.44 9.82
N ASP A 213 -10.21 3.03 9.25
CA ASP A 213 -10.33 3.97 8.12
C ASP A 213 -10.67 3.19 6.84
N ILE A 214 -11.42 3.76 5.91
CA ILE A 214 -11.96 3.03 4.74
C ILE A 214 -11.83 3.89 3.49
N ASP A 215 -10.86 3.54 2.65
CA ASP A 215 -10.61 4.26 1.41
C ASP A 215 -11.64 3.99 0.30
N GLY A 216 -11.55 4.88 -0.70
CA GLY A 216 -12.16 4.72 -2.00
C GLY A 216 -11.96 3.34 -2.62
N GLY A 217 -12.99 2.80 -3.25
CA GLY A 217 -12.94 1.48 -3.89
C GLY A 217 -12.90 0.28 -2.93
N LEU A 218 -12.72 0.49 -1.62
CA LEU A 218 -12.59 -0.57 -0.61
C LEU A 218 -13.89 -0.93 0.13
N PHE A 219 -15.06 -0.64 -0.47
CA PHE A 219 -16.33 -1.21 0.00
C PHE A 219 -17.30 -1.55 -1.12
N ALA A 220 -18.17 -2.53 -0.87
CA ALA A 220 -19.22 -2.95 -1.79
C ALA A 220 -20.48 -3.41 -1.05
N VAL A 221 -21.65 -3.15 -1.64
CA VAL A 221 -22.93 -3.63 -1.11
C VAL A 221 -23.27 -4.98 -1.74
N THR A 222 -23.63 -5.95 -0.89
CA THR A 222 -24.10 -7.28 -1.36
C THR A 222 -25.32 -7.14 -2.28
N PRO A 223 -25.47 -7.98 -3.33
CA PRO A 223 -26.56 -7.82 -4.32
C PRO A 223 -27.99 -7.88 -3.74
N ASN A 224 -28.17 -8.52 -2.59
CA ASN A 224 -29.45 -8.58 -1.89
C ASN A 224 -29.72 -7.33 -1.00
N GLY A 225 -28.77 -6.40 -0.91
CA GLY A 225 -28.83 -5.18 -0.12
C GLY A 225 -28.78 -5.39 1.40
N SER A 226 -28.43 -6.59 1.90
CA SER A 226 -28.47 -6.89 3.34
C SER A 226 -27.20 -6.47 4.08
N SER A 227 -26.05 -6.54 3.41
CA SER A 227 -24.74 -6.34 4.01
C SER A 227 -23.81 -5.52 3.12
N ILE A 228 -22.83 -4.89 3.76
CA ILE A 228 -21.68 -4.22 3.14
C ILE A 228 -20.45 -5.07 3.45
N VAL A 229 -19.61 -5.26 2.42
CA VAL A 229 -18.26 -5.78 2.55
C VAL A 229 -17.31 -4.60 2.46
N TYR A 230 -16.31 -4.53 3.33
CA TYR A 230 -15.31 -3.47 3.28
C TYR A 230 -13.94 -3.97 3.76
N ALA A 231 -12.88 -3.29 3.34
CA ALA A 231 -11.52 -3.49 3.82
C ALA A 231 -11.00 -2.15 4.35
N PRO A 232 -10.63 -2.03 5.64
CA PRO A 232 -9.96 -0.85 6.14
C PRO A 232 -8.47 -0.89 5.77
N ASP A 233 -7.93 0.25 5.37
CA ASP A 233 -6.52 0.49 5.04
C ASP A 233 -5.67 0.63 6.32
N ASN A 234 -6.26 1.21 7.38
CA ASN A 234 -5.62 1.36 8.70
C ASN A 234 -6.54 0.92 9.85
N PRO A 235 -6.42 -0.33 10.35
CA PRO A 235 -7.16 -0.73 11.53
C PRO A 235 -6.52 -0.13 12.80
N VAL A 236 -7.01 1.03 13.25
CA VAL A 236 -6.66 1.51 14.60
C VAL A 236 -7.23 0.58 15.66
N ARG A 237 -6.35 -0.01 16.49
CA ARG A 237 -6.33 0.29 17.94
C ARG A 237 -5.18 -0.31 18.76
N VAL A 238 -4.59 0.60 19.56
CA VAL A 238 -3.79 0.44 20.80
C VAL A 238 -2.31 0.10 20.60
N GLY A 239 -1.46 1.09 20.84
CA GLY A 239 0.00 1.04 20.73
C GLY A 239 0.72 0.12 21.72
N THR A 240 0.39 -1.17 21.73
CA THR A 240 1.21 -2.20 22.39
C THR A 240 1.24 -3.53 21.63
N ASP A 241 0.57 -3.69 20.49
CA ASP A 241 0.69 -4.91 19.67
C ASP A 241 0.24 -4.66 18.23
N LYS A 242 1.20 -4.41 17.32
CA LYS A 242 0.96 -4.22 15.88
C LYS A 242 0.80 -5.56 15.11
N SER A 243 0.92 -6.73 15.76
CA SER A 243 0.72 -8.04 15.12
C SER A 243 -0.73 -8.32 14.67
N GLY A 244 -1.67 -7.44 15.05
CA GLY A 244 -3.07 -7.46 14.63
C GLY A 244 -3.42 -6.60 13.42
N ILE A 245 -2.47 -5.84 12.86
CA ILE A 245 -2.67 -4.87 11.76
C ILE A 245 -2.53 -5.57 10.40
N ARG A 246 -3.26 -6.67 10.21
CA ARG A 246 -3.42 -7.24 8.86
C ARG A 246 -4.62 -6.56 8.20
N PRO A 247 -4.51 -6.11 6.94
CA PRO A 247 -5.64 -5.77 6.10
C PRO A 247 -6.66 -6.90 6.10
N LYS A 248 -7.85 -6.61 6.61
CA LYS A 248 -8.90 -7.58 6.87
C LYS A 248 -10.12 -7.25 6.05
N LEU A 249 -10.80 -8.28 5.58
CA LEU A 249 -12.12 -8.12 5.01
C LEU A 249 -13.16 -8.22 6.11
N PHE A 250 -14.09 -7.29 6.15
CA PHE A 250 -15.19 -7.28 7.09
C PHE A 250 -16.54 -7.27 6.37
N THR A 251 -17.55 -7.75 7.09
CA THR A 251 -18.95 -7.57 6.73
C THR A 251 -19.69 -6.85 7.83
N ILE A 252 -20.61 -5.96 7.44
CA ILE A 252 -21.53 -5.29 8.35
C ILE A 252 -22.93 -5.26 7.71
N SER A 253 -23.99 -5.25 8.52
CA SER A 253 -25.36 -5.06 8.01
C SER A 253 -25.49 -3.67 7.37
N THR A 254 -26.28 -3.53 6.30
CA THR A 254 -26.59 -2.21 5.71
C THR A 254 -27.40 -1.30 6.65
N SER A 255 -27.86 -1.83 7.79
CA SER A 255 -28.44 -1.05 8.89
C SER A 255 -27.43 -0.58 9.94
N GLY A 256 -26.14 -0.89 9.76
CA GLY A 256 -25.10 -0.80 10.77
C GLY A 256 -25.18 -1.93 11.79
N GLY A 257 -24.25 -1.95 12.75
CA GLY A 257 -24.18 -2.95 13.81
C GLY A 257 -22.75 -3.34 14.14
N THR A 258 -22.52 -4.64 14.36
CA THR A 258 -21.18 -5.19 14.64
C THR A 258 -20.56 -5.71 13.36
N SER A 259 -19.36 -5.23 13.06
CA SER A 259 -18.51 -5.73 11.98
C SER A 259 -18.04 -7.16 12.28
N THR A 260 -18.14 -8.03 11.27
CA THR A 260 -17.73 -9.43 11.35
C THR A 260 -16.65 -9.68 10.33
N GLU A 261 -15.47 -10.11 10.78
CA GLU A 261 -14.35 -10.47 9.91
C GLU A 261 -14.73 -11.62 8.97
N ILE A 262 -14.35 -11.51 7.70
CA ILE A 262 -14.30 -12.61 6.73
C ILE A 262 -12.95 -13.29 6.96
N PRO A 263 -12.89 -14.46 7.60
CA PRO A 263 -11.63 -15.04 8.01
C PRO A 263 -10.84 -15.50 6.78
N LEU A 264 -9.69 -14.88 6.55
CA LEU A 264 -8.75 -15.28 5.50
C LEU A 264 -7.71 -16.24 6.06
N THR A 265 -7.23 -17.17 5.24
CA THR A 265 -6.10 -18.02 5.63
C THR A 265 -4.85 -17.17 5.77
N ALA A 266 -4.12 -17.27 6.88
CA ALA A 266 -2.90 -16.49 7.09
C ALA A 266 -1.79 -16.92 6.11
N THR A 267 -1.09 -15.93 5.58
CA THR A 267 0.11 -16.04 4.74
C THR A 267 1.37 -15.85 5.60
N ALA A 268 2.53 -16.22 5.04
CA ALA A 268 3.82 -16.07 5.71
C ALA A 268 4.27 -14.60 5.84
N HIS A 269 3.62 -13.69 5.10
CA HIS A 269 3.83 -12.26 5.09
C HIS A 269 2.53 -11.50 5.35
N ASP A 270 2.65 -10.23 5.71
CA ASP A 270 1.52 -9.30 5.73
C ASP A 270 1.22 -8.83 4.31
N PHE A 271 -0.06 -8.70 3.96
CA PHE A 271 -0.53 -8.35 2.61
C PHE A 271 -1.56 -7.23 2.69
N THR A 272 -1.73 -6.46 1.63
CA THR A 272 -2.70 -5.39 1.48
C THR A 272 -3.85 -5.75 0.55
N ILE A 273 -4.99 -5.10 0.78
CA ILE A 273 -6.11 -5.03 -0.17
C ILE A 273 -6.16 -3.59 -0.62
N ALA A 274 -6.03 -3.34 -1.92
CA ALA A 274 -5.87 -2.01 -2.47
C ALA A 274 -6.78 -1.78 -3.67
N ASN A 275 -7.02 -0.51 -4.00
CA ASN A 275 -7.70 0.01 -5.20
C ASN A 275 -9.18 -0.38 -5.36
N GLN A 276 -9.53 -1.66 -5.28
CA GLN A 276 -10.86 -2.12 -5.65
C GLN A 276 -11.27 -3.45 -5.00
N LEU A 277 -12.49 -3.48 -4.46
CA LEU A 277 -13.20 -4.72 -4.15
C LEU A 277 -14.65 -4.73 -4.66
N GLN A 278 -15.17 -5.91 -5.00
CA GLN A 278 -16.56 -6.08 -5.45
C GLN A 278 -17.16 -7.40 -4.96
N VAL A 279 -18.46 -7.41 -4.66
CA VAL A 279 -19.20 -8.64 -4.38
C VAL A 279 -19.72 -9.22 -5.68
N THR A 280 -19.48 -10.52 -5.90
CA THR A 280 -20.01 -11.26 -7.05
C THR A 280 -21.54 -11.13 -7.20
N PRO A 281 -22.10 -11.12 -8.42
CA PRO A 281 -23.55 -10.95 -8.65
C PRO A 281 -24.43 -12.00 -7.97
N ASN A 282 -23.90 -13.21 -7.72
CA ASN A 282 -24.61 -14.26 -6.98
C ASN A 282 -24.57 -14.05 -5.44
N GLY A 283 -23.81 -13.08 -4.96
CA GLY A 283 -23.65 -12.74 -3.55
C GLY A 283 -22.86 -13.76 -2.74
N GLN A 284 -22.00 -14.57 -3.35
CA GLN A 284 -21.32 -15.68 -2.66
C GLN A 284 -19.85 -15.38 -2.34
N ASN A 285 -19.17 -14.64 -3.21
CA ASN A 285 -17.75 -14.32 -3.09
C ASN A 285 -17.50 -12.81 -3.16
N VAL A 286 -16.38 -12.39 -2.59
CA VAL A 286 -15.75 -11.07 -2.75
C VAL A 286 -14.58 -11.23 -3.71
N LEU A 287 -14.47 -10.33 -4.68
CA LEU A 287 -13.26 -10.15 -5.47
C LEU A 287 -12.54 -8.92 -4.96
N PHE A 288 -11.22 -8.98 -4.88
CA PHE A 288 -10.39 -7.87 -4.42
C PHE A 288 -9.02 -7.91 -5.09
N ILE A 289 -8.43 -6.74 -5.27
CA ILE A 289 -7.02 -6.59 -5.66
C ILE A 289 -6.17 -6.55 -4.39
N GLY A 290 -5.06 -7.29 -4.37
CA GLY A 290 -4.12 -7.29 -3.24
C GLY A 290 -2.92 -8.20 -3.49
N ASP A 291 -1.93 -8.19 -2.61
CA ASP A 291 -0.68 -8.96 -2.74
C ASP A 291 -0.63 -10.19 -1.81
N TYR A 292 -1.76 -10.90 -1.78
CA TYR A 292 -1.99 -12.01 -0.88
C TYR A 292 -1.01 -13.18 -1.08
N GLU A 293 -0.66 -13.55 -2.33
CA GLU A 293 0.27 -14.66 -2.58
C GLU A 293 1.72 -14.22 -2.67
N THR A 294 1.98 -13.11 -3.35
CA THR A 294 3.34 -12.59 -3.57
C THR A 294 3.39 -11.15 -3.12
N ILE A 295 4.24 -10.88 -2.11
CA ILE A 295 4.56 -9.53 -1.65
C ILE A 295 4.84 -8.61 -2.85
N GLY A 296 4.29 -7.41 -2.83
CA GLY A 296 4.61 -6.40 -3.83
C GLY A 296 3.87 -6.53 -5.14
N LYS A 297 3.04 -7.55 -5.28
CA LYS A 297 2.38 -7.86 -6.54
C LYS A 297 0.88 -7.86 -6.35
N ASN A 298 0.22 -6.79 -6.76
CA ASN A 298 -1.22 -6.67 -6.67
C ASN A 298 -1.87 -7.60 -7.71
N GLU A 299 -2.48 -8.67 -7.23
CA GLU A 299 -3.15 -9.68 -8.05
C GLU A 299 -4.65 -9.68 -7.75
N LEU A 300 -5.44 -10.29 -8.64
CA LEU A 300 -6.89 -10.36 -8.47
C LEU A 300 -7.26 -11.67 -7.77
N PHE A 301 -7.89 -11.55 -6.60
CA PHE A 301 -8.30 -12.68 -5.77
C PHE A 301 -9.82 -12.81 -5.67
N SER A 302 -10.29 -14.03 -5.39
CA SER A 302 -11.67 -14.31 -4.99
C SER A 302 -11.71 -15.08 -3.68
N VAL A 303 -12.55 -14.67 -2.74
CA VAL A 303 -12.77 -15.38 -1.48
C VAL A 303 -14.27 -15.51 -1.17
N PRO A 304 -14.75 -16.65 -0.63
CA PRO A 304 -16.12 -16.76 -0.16
C PRO A 304 -16.43 -15.74 0.95
N LEU A 305 -17.66 -15.22 1.00
CA LEU A 305 -18.11 -14.36 2.11
C LEU A 305 -18.06 -15.05 3.48
N ALA A 306 -18.03 -16.38 3.50
CA ALA A 306 -17.84 -17.16 4.71
C ALA A 306 -16.38 -17.27 5.17
N GLY A 307 -15.43 -16.72 4.40
CA GLY A 307 -13.99 -16.85 4.59
C GLY A 307 -13.41 -18.13 3.95
N GLY A 308 -12.11 -18.31 4.14
CA GLY A 308 -11.33 -19.42 3.59
C GLY A 308 -9.99 -18.96 3.01
N THR A 309 -9.47 -19.71 2.05
CA THR A 309 -8.26 -19.33 1.32
C THR A 309 -8.68 -18.53 0.08
N PRO A 310 -8.27 -17.25 -0.06
CA PRO A 310 -8.36 -16.53 -1.31
C PRO A 310 -7.79 -17.35 -2.47
N THR A 311 -8.51 -17.39 -3.58
CA THR A 311 -8.09 -18.05 -4.81
C THR A 311 -7.67 -16.97 -5.80
N ARG A 312 -6.41 -16.99 -6.28
CA ARG A 312 -5.99 -16.11 -7.37
C ARG A 312 -6.79 -16.44 -8.64
N ILE A 313 -7.34 -15.41 -9.28
CA ILE A 313 -8.11 -15.53 -10.52
C ILE A 313 -7.47 -14.80 -11.70
N SER A 314 -6.57 -13.84 -11.44
CA SER A 314 -5.62 -13.38 -12.44
C SER A 314 -4.59 -14.48 -12.76
N ASP A 315 -4.00 -14.40 -13.94
CA ASP A 315 -2.86 -15.24 -14.30
C ASP A 315 -1.57 -14.73 -13.61
N ASP A 316 -0.49 -15.48 -13.77
CA ASP A 316 0.83 -15.06 -13.30
C ASP A 316 1.23 -13.75 -13.98
N LEU A 317 1.45 -12.70 -13.19
CA LEU A 317 1.94 -11.42 -13.71
C LEU A 317 3.47 -11.43 -13.78
N TYR A 318 4.02 -10.56 -14.61
CA TYR A 318 5.41 -10.12 -14.50
C TYR A 318 5.68 -9.58 -13.07
N TRP A 319 6.94 -9.57 -12.63
CA TRP A 319 7.26 -9.26 -11.22
C TRP A 319 6.98 -7.80 -10.84
N ALA A 320 7.10 -6.87 -11.80
CA ALA A 320 6.68 -5.47 -11.69
C ALA A 320 5.28 -5.24 -12.27
N GLY A 321 4.53 -6.31 -12.52
CA GLY A 321 3.20 -6.24 -13.11
C GLY A 321 2.12 -6.36 -12.04
N ASP A 322 1.18 -5.43 -12.07
CA ASP A 322 0.04 -5.38 -11.17
C ASP A 322 -1.28 -5.46 -11.92
N VAL A 323 -2.32 -5.95 -11.25
CA VAL A 323 -3.71 -5.69 -11.62
C VAL A 323 -4.08 -4.31 -11.10
N SER A 324 -4.41 -3.39 -12.00
CA SER A 324 -4.76 -2.01 -11.65
C SER A 324 -6.26 -1.82 -11.43
N SER A 325 -7.10 -2.57 -12.16
CA SER A 325 -8.56 -2.47 -12.08
C SER A 325 -9.24 -3.73 -12.61
N PHE A 326 -10.49 -3.96 -12.22
CA PHE A 326 -11.31 -5.04 -12.77
C PHE A 326 -12.80 -4.68 -12.89
N ALA A 327 -13.53 -5.41 -13.72
CA ALA A 327 -14.98 -5.33 -13.82
C ALA A 327 -15.61 -6.73 -13.91
N ILE A 328 -16.69 -6.95 -13.17
CA ILE A 328 -17.46 -8.20 -13.25
C ILE A 328 -18.50 -8.10 -14.38
N ALA A 329 -18.53 -9.10 -15.26
CA ALA A 329 -19.52 -9.17 -16.32
C ALA A 329 -20.96 -9.27 -15.74
N PRO A 330 -21.96 -8.56 -16.28
CA PRO A 330 -23.36 -8.64 -15.81
C PRO A 330 -23.95 -10.06 -15.83
N SER A 331 -23.45 -10.93 -16.72
CA SER A 331 -23.80 -12.35 -16.75
C SER A 331 -23.35 -13.13 -15.51
N GLY A 332 -22.42 -12.59 -14.72
CA GLY A 332 -21.81 -13.22 -13.56
C GLY A 332 -20.98 -14.45 -13.92
N THR A 333 -20.39 -14.48 -15.13
CA THR A 333 -19.61 -15.64 -15.63
C THR A 333 -18.12 -15.35 -15.83
N HIS A 334 -17.76 -14.09 -16.01
CA HIS A 334 -16.38 -13.65 -16.30
C HIS A 334 -16.06 -12.35 -15.58
N VAL A 335 -14.77 -12.06 -15.50
CA VAL A 335 -14.20 -10.83 -14.97
C VAL A 335 -13.21 -10.31 -15.99
N ALA A 336 -13.31 -9.03 -16.35
CA ALA A 336 -12.26 -8.34 -17.08
C ALA A 336 -11.31 -7.69 -16.07
N TYR A 337 -10.02 -7.67 -16.35
CA TYR A 337 -9.03 -6.97 -15.53
C TYR A 337 -7.94 -6.36 -16.41
N ALA A 338 -7.43 -5.20 -16.02
CA ALA A 338 -6.26 -4.58 -16.63
C ALA A 338 -5.05 -4.95 -15.80
N ALA A 339 -3.98 -5.44 -16.44
CA ALA A 339 -2.77 -5.80 -15.73
C ALA A 339 -1.49 -5.72 -16.56
N GLY A 340 -0.38 -5.37 -15.90
CA GLY A 340 0.99 -5.45 -16.41
C GLY A 340 1.50 -6.89 -16.60
N GLN A 341 0.66 -7.81 -17.11
CA GLN A 341 0.87 -9.25 -16.97
C GLN A 341 2.13 -9.76 -17.71
N ASN A 342 2.47 -9.20 -18.88
CA ASN A 342 3.54 -9.75 -19.72
C ASN A 342 4.91 -9.09 -19.52
N ASN A 343 4.96 -7.80 -19.19
CA ASN A 343 6.23 -7.11 -18.94
C ASN A 343 6.17 -5.99 -17.88
N GLY A 344 5.09 -5.84 -17.11
CA GLY A 344 4.94 -4.75 -16.11
C GLY A 344 4.66 -3.37 -16.72
N ALA A 345 5.33 -3.06 -17.83
CA ALA A 345 5.24 -1.79 -18.57
C ALA A 345 3.92 -1.49 -19.23
N ASN A 346 3.43 -2.47 -19.98
CA ASN A 346 2.15 -2.33 -20.62
C ASN A 346 1.16 -3.06 -19.75
N HIS A 347 0.20 -2.33 -19.21
CA HIS A 347 -0.99 -3.01 -18.77
C HIS A 347 -1.70 -3.55 -20.05
N GLU A 348 -2.45 -4.63 -19.95
CA GLU A 348 -3.27 -5.16 -21.04
C GLU A 348 -4.64 -5.54 -20.47
N LEU A 349 -5.69 -5.53 -21.31
CA LEU A 349 -7.01 -6.00 -20.91
C LEU A 349 -7.13 -7.52 -21.08
N PHE A 350 -7.37 -8.20 -19.96
CA PHE A 350 -7.60 -9.65 -19.91
C PHE A 350 -9.03 -9.95 -19.45
N GLN A 351 -9.47 -11.17 -19.75
CA GLN A 351 -10.72 -11.72 -19.27
C GLN A 351 -10.50 -13.13 -18.73
N THR A 352 -11.01 -13.41 -17.53
CA THR A 352 -10.92 -14.71 -16.84
C THR A 352 -12.31 -15.20 -16.44
N PRO A 353 -12.58 -16.52 -16.39
CA PRO A 353 -13.80 -17.05 -15.78
C PRO A 353 -13.93 -16.61 -14.31
N ILE A 354 -15.13 -16.23 -13.87
CA ILE A 354 -15.38 -15.80 -12.49
C ILE A 354 -15.13 -16.91 -11.45
N THR A 355 -15.16 -18.17 -11.91
CA THR A 355 -14.82 -19.34 -11.09
C THR A 355 -13.33 -19.41 -10.78
N GLY A 356 -12.52 -18.59 -11.46
CA GLY A 356 -11.09 -18.44 -11.21
C GLY A 356 -10.21 -19.55 -11.77
N GLY A 357 -8.96 -19.49 -11.35
CA GLY A 357 -7.88 -20.42 -11.69
C GLY A 357 -6.85 -19.78 -12.62
N THR A 358 -5.57 -19.92 -12.25
CA THR A 358 -4.43 -19.43 -13.02
C THR A 358 -4.28 -20.16 -14.35
N GLY A 359 -3.88 -19.42 -15.38
CA GLY A 359 -3.75 -19.89 -16.77
C GLY A 359 -5.07 -19.96 -17.55
N ASN A 360 -6.16 -19.39 -17.02
CA ASN A 360 -7.47 -19.38 -17.68
C ASN A 360 -7.80 -18.03 -18.33
N SER A 361 -6.98 -17.00 -18.13
CA SER A 361 -7.23 -15.70 -18.74
C SER A 361 -6.99 -15.72 -20.25
N VAL A 362 -7.76 -14.92 -20.97
CA VAL A 362 -7.52 -14.59 -22.37
C VAL A 362 -7.32 -13.09 -22.50
N ARG A 363 -6.32 -12.68 -23.27
CA ARG A 363 -6.19 -11.26 -23.63
C ARG A 363 -7.31 -10.87 -24.57
N VAL A 364 -7.97 -9.77 -24.27
CA VAL A 364 -9.04 -9.18 -25.09
C VAL A 364 -8.66 -7.82 -25.67
N SER A 365 -7.65 -7.12 -25.15
CA SER A 365 -7.05 -5.96 -25.84
C SER A 365 -6.27 -6.38 -27.09
N GLU A 366 -6.10 -5.44 -28.02
CA GLU A 366 -5.24 -5.66 -29.18
C GLU A 366 -3.77 -5.75 -28.79
N PRO A 367 -2.98 -6.60 -29.47
CA PRO A 367 -1.54 -6.53 -29.36
C PRO A 367 -1.05 -5.17 -29.81
N ALA A 368 -0.17 -4.58 -29.02
CA ALA A 368 0.58 -3.42 -29.44
C ALA A 368 1.32 -3.70 -30.77
N PRO A 369 1.27 -2.80 -31.77
CA PRO A 369 1.98 -2.99 -33.04
C PRO A 369 3.51 -2.93 -32.89
N ILE A 370 4.00 -2.34 -31.81
CA ILE A 370 5.40 -2.25 -31.37
C ILE A 370 5.41 -2.29 -29.84
N ASN A 371 6.48 -2.74 -29.19
CA ASN A 371 6.59 -2.66 -27.72
C ASN A 371 6.98 -1.23 -27.30
N SER A 372 6.02 -0.30 -27.30
CA SER A 372 6.35 1.14 -27.18
C SER A 372 6.59 1.62 -25.76
N GLY A 373 6.24 0.83 -24.75
CA GLY A 373 6.15 1.28 -23.35
C GLY A 373 5.00 2.26 -23.09
N ILE A 374 4.21 2.58 -24.12
CA ILE A 374 3.07 3.50 -24.07
C ILE A 374 1.88 2.75 -24.65
N PHE A 375 1.27 1.91 -23.83
CA PHE A 375 0.00 1.27 -24.07
C PHE A 375 -0.61 0.93 -22.71
N ASP A 376 -1.81 1.42 -22.37
CA ASP A 376 -2.88 0.53 -21.92
C ASP A 376 -4.27 1.20 -21.78
N VAL A 377 -5.29 0.39 -21.48
CA VAL A 377 -6.28 0.67 -20.44
C VAL A 377 -5.70 1.55 -19.34
N SER A 378 -6.22 2.76 -19.22
CA SER A 378 -5.77 3.71 -18.21
C SER A 378 -5.91 3.10 -16.81
N PRO A 379 -4.85 3.09 -15.98
CA PRO A 379 -4.97 2.76 -14.57
C PRO A 379 -5.63 3.94 -13.84
N SER A 380 -6.57 3.67 -12.93
CA SER A 380 -6.99 4.66 -11.92
C SER A 380 -7.40 3.93 -10.64
N ALA A 381 -7.17 4.55 -9.49
CA ALA A 381 -7.56 3.99 -8.19
C ALA A 381 -9.08 4.14 -7.91
N GLU A 382 -9.76 5.02 -8.64
CA GLU A 382 -11.14 5.49 -8.35
C GLU A 382 -12.23 4.68 -9.09
N GLY A 383 -11.83 3.67 -9.86
CA GLY A 383 -12.69 2.84 -10.71
C GLY A 383 -13.23 3.57 -11.96
N GLY A 384 -13.95 2.83 -12.81
CA GLY A 384 -14.60 3.41 -14.01
C GLY A 384 -13.74 3.45 -15.26
N GLN A 385 -12.62 2.74 -15.31
CA GLN A 385 -11.76 2.67 -16.51
C GLN A 385 -12.25 1.61 -17.50
N MET A 386 -13.07 0.66 -17.05
CA MET A 386 -13.68 -0.37 -17.88
C MET A 386 -15.10 -0.72 -17.44
N VAL A 387 -15.98 -0.96 -18.41
CA VAL A 387 -17.38 -1.34 -18.18
C VAL A 387 -17.85 -2.36 -19.21
N TYR A 388 -18.45 -3.45 -18.74
CA TYR A 388 -19.11 -4.40 -19.62
C TYR A 388 -20.41 -3.85 -20.19
N SER A 389 -20.65 -4.15 -21.46
CA SER A 389 -22.01 -4.14 -22.03
C SER A 389 -22.95 -5.04 -21.23
N ASN A 390 -24.25 -4.67 -21.22
CA ASN A 390 -25.28 -5.39 -20.46
C ASN A 390 -25.41 -6.88 -20.82
N ASP A 391 -25.11 -7.27 -22.06
CA ASP A 391 -25.14 -8.66 -22.51
C ASP A 391 -23.81 -9.40 -22.33
N SER A 392 -22.81 -8.74 -21.72
CA SER A 392 -21.45 -9.25 -21.50
C SER A 392 -20.69 -9.61 -22.79
N SER A 393 -21.09 -9.10 -23.95
CA SER A 393 -20.44 -9.40 -25.23
C SER A 393 -19.29 -8.46 -25.60
N GLN A 394 -19.29 -7.26 -25.00
CA GLN A 394 -18.32 -6.20 -25.21
C GLN A 394 -17.87 -5.55 -23.90
N ILE A 395 -16.67 -4.99 -23.92
CA ILE A 395 -16.08 -4.18 -22.85
C ILE A 395 -15.74 -2.80 -23.45
N TYR A 396 -16.26 -1.75 -22.84
CA TYR A 396 -15.83 -0.37 -23.07
C TYR A 396 -14.72 -0.05 -22.10
N TYR A 397 -13.65 0.59 -22.55
CA TYR A 397 -12.54 0.94 -21.68
C TYR A 397 -11.84 2.21 -22.14
N LEU A 398 -11.21 2.90 -21.19
CA LEU A 398 -10.38 4.07 -21.46
C LEU A 398 -8.94 3.66 -21.62
N GLY A 399 -8.19 4.25 -22.54
CA GLY A 399 -6.75 3.99 -22.67
C GLY A 399 -6.04 4.95 -23.61
N ASP A 400 -4.72 4.93 -23.63
CA ASP A 400 -3.88 5.88 -24.37
C ASP A 400 -3.29 5.30 -25.67
N LEU A 401 -3.99 4.33 -26.28
CA LEU A 401 -3.44 3.49 -27.36
C LEU A 401 -3.11 4.20 -28.68
N THR A 402 -3.64 5.41 -28.93
CA THR A 402 -3.35 6.14 -30.18
C THR A 402 -2.52 7.39 -30.00
N THR A 403 -2.59 8.00 -28.82
CA THR A 403 -1.84 9.22 -28.48
C THR A 403 -1.41 9.07 -27.02
N ALA A 404 -0.10 9.10 -26.79
CA ALA A 404 0.48 9.01 -25.46
C ALA A 404 -0.16 10.03 -24.51
N GLU A 405 -0.46 9.59 -23.27
CA GLU A 405 -1.02 10.44 -22.21
C GLU A 405 -2.39 11.05 -22.54
N VAL A 406 -3.09 10.52 -23.54
CA VAL A 406 -4.45 10.95 -23.88
C VAL A 406 -5.37 9.75 -23.79
N ASN A 407 -6.17 9.72 -22.72
CA ASN A 407 -7.17 8.70 -22.53
C ASN A 407 -8.31 8.83 -23.56
N ASP A 408 -8.31 7.91 -24.51
CA ASP A 408 -9.33 7.69 -25.53
C ASP A 408 -10.33 6.61 -25.08
N LEU A 409 -11.55 6.65 -25.64
CA LEU A 409 -12.56 5.62 -25.43
C LEU A 409 -12.45 4.50 -26.48
N TYR A 410 -12.37 3.26 -26.03
CA TYR A 410 -12.34 2.06 -26.85
C TYR A 410 -13.48 1.11 -26.52
N VAL A 411 -13.78 0.24 -27.49
CA VAL A 411 -14.64 -0.93 -27.28
C VAL A 411 -13.99 -2.15 -27.89
N VAL A 412 -14.10 -3.28 -27.19
CA VAL A 412 -13.66 -4.58 -27.69
C VAL A 412 -14.69 -5.66 -27.40
N ASP A 413 -14.75 -6.68 -28.23
CA ASP A 413 -15.52 -7.89 -27.93
C ASP A 413 -14.78 -8.78 -26.91
N THR A 414 -15.51 -9.71 -26.30
CA THR A 414 -14.97 -10.63 -25.29
C THR A 414 -14.28 -11.88 -25.88
N THR A 415 -13.88 -11.83 -27.15
CA THR A 415 -13.15 -12.93 -27.80
C THR A 415 -11.64 -12.74 -27.70
N ALA A 416 -10.93 -13.84 -27.49
CA ALA A 416 -9.47 -13.83 -27.34
C ALA A 416 -8.76 -13.21 -28.56
N LYS A 417 -7.79 -12.33 -28.30
CA LYS A 417 -6.97 -11.66 -29.32
C LYS A 417 -5.56 -12.26 -29.41
N ALA A 418 -5.25 -12.86 -30.56
CA ALA A 418 -3.92 -13.35 -30.87
C ALA A 418 -3.02 -12.19 -31.35
N GLY A 419 -1.74 -12.20 -30.99
CA GLY A 419 -0.84 -11.10 -31.33
C GLY A 419 0.50 -11.13 -30.62
N LEU A 420 1.29 -10.07 -30.77
CA LEU A 420 2.54 -9.87 -30.02
C LEU A 420 2.27 -10.08 -28.53
N VAL A 421 3.13 -10.86 -27.89
CA VAL A 421 3.19 -10.94 -26.43
C VAL A 421 4.28 -9.96 -26.04
N PRO A 422 3.96 -8.82 -25.42
CA PRO A 422 4.98 -7.88 -24.97
C PRO A 422 6.03 -8.60 -24.14
N SER A 423 7.30 -8.23 -24.30
CA SER A 423 8.40 -8.78 -23.51
C SER A 423 9.25 -7.65 -22.97
N PRO A 424 10.15 -7.92 -22.01
CA PRO A 424 11.23 -7.00 -21.71
C PRO A 424 12.13 -6.76 -22.93
N PHE A 425 12.75 -5.59 -22.99
CA PHE A 425 13.89 -5.32 -23.85
C PHE A 425 15.16 -5.76 -23.14
N THR A 426 15.87 -6.72 -23.73
CA THR A 426 17.13 -7.23 -23.20
C THR A 426 18.29 -6.42 -23.73
N PHE A 427 19.27 -6.11 -22.88
CA PHE A 427 20.51 -5.49 -23.32
C PHE A 427 21.27 -6.45 -24.24
N VAL A 428 21.63 -5.98 -25.44
CA VAL A 428 22.41 -6.70 -26.45
C VAL A 428 23.63 -5.89 -26.91
N GLY A 429 23.88 -4.74 -26.27
CA GLY A 429 25.01 -3.87 -26.55
C GLY A 429 26.37 -4.51 -26.21
N PRO A 430 27.48 -3.85 -26.59
CA PRO A 430 28.79 -4.27 -26.12
C PRO A 430 28.88 -4.12 -24.59
N SER A 431 29.73 -4.93 -23.93
CA SER A 431 30.05 -4.75 -22.51
C SER A 431 30.56 -3.34 -22.22
N GLY A 432 29.97 -2.69 -21.21
CA GLY A 432 30.19 -1.28 -20.88
C GLY A 432 29.53 -0.31 -21.87
N GLY A 433 28.63 -0.80 -22.72
CA GLY A 433 27.86 0.01 -23.66
C GLY A 433 26.90 0.94 -22.93
N ASP A 434 26.59 2.08 -23.57
CA ASP A 434 25.74 3.12 -23.00
C ASP A 434 24.29 2.62 -22.82
N PHE A 435 23.77 2.76 -21.61
CA PHE A 435 22.40 2.43 -21.21
C PHE A 435 21.38 3.17 -22.08
N PHE A 436 21.62 4.45 -22.38
CA PHE A 436 20.70 5.29 -23.15
C PHE A 436 20.81 5.15 -24.67
N THR A 437 21.63 4.21 -25.15
CA THR A 437 21.68 3.91 -26.59
C THR A 437 20.65 2.83 -26.89
N GLU A 438 19.50 3.23 -27.44
CA GLU A 438 18.37 2.32 -27.74
C GLU A 438 18.74 1.15 -28.66
N SER A 439 19.75 1.31 -29.52
CA SER A 439 20.24 0.18 -30.34
C SER A 439 21.02 -0.88 -29.56
N ASN A 440 21.24 -0.68 -28.27
CA ASN A 440 21.79 -1.69 -27.36
C ASN A 440 20.70 -2.52 -26.69
N TRP A 441 19.43 -2.36 -27.07
CA TRP A 441 18.30 -3.06 -26.46
C TRP A 441 17.46 -3.73 -27.55
N GLU A 442 17.02 -4.96 -27.32
CA GLU A 442 16.16 -5.72 -28.24
C GLU A 442 15.06 -6.49 -27.49
N ASP A 443 13.84 -6.50 -28.02
CA ASP A 443 12.75 -7.36 -27.53
C ASP A 443 12.97 -8.84 -27.94
N ALA A 444 12.08 -9.73 -27.52
CA ALA A 444 12.17 -11.16 -27.85
C ALA A 444 12.05 -11.46 -29.36
N GLN A 445 11.69 -10.47 -30.18
CA GLN A 445 11.60 -10.55 -31.64
C GLN A 445 12.78 -9.88 -32.35
N GLY A 446 13.73 -9.29 -31.60
CA GLY A 446 14.90 -8.59 -32.12
C GLY A 446 14.60 -7.18 -32.61
N ASN A 447 13.51 -6.55 -32.15
CA ASN A 447 13.25 -5.15 -32.44
C ASN A 447 13.79 -4.26 -31.32
N ASN A 448 14.34 -3.12 -31.70
CA ASN A 448 14.79 -2.11 -30.74
C ASN A 448 13.60 -1.36 -30.13
N PRO A 449 13.78 -0.76 -28.95
CA PRO A 449 12.86 0.24 -28.42
C PRO A 449 12.54 1.33 -29.45
N PRO A 450 11.34 1.92 -29.41
CA PRO A 450 11.03 3.06 -30.26
C PRO A 450 11.98 4.23 -29.97
N ALA A 451 12.22 5.06 -30.99
CA ALA A 451 13.16 6.15 -30.88
C ALA A 451 12.75 7.20 -29.82
N ASN A 452 13.70 7.60 -28.98
CA ASN A 452 13.57 8.59 -27.91
C ASN A 452 12.70 8.16 -26.71
N THR A 453 12.65 6.87 -26.41
CA THR A 453 11.91 6.31 -25.26
C THR A 453 12.82 5.79 -24.14
N ILE A 454 14.14 5.73 -24.36
CA ILE A 454 15.14 5.49 -23.31
C ILE A 454 16.16 6.64 -23.37
N ASN A 455 15.84 7.75 -22.69
CA ASN A 455 16.64 8.97 -22.69
C ASN A 455 16.95 9.45 -21.27
N PRO A 456 18.09 10.12 -21.05
CA PRO A 456 18.41 10.71 -19.75
C PRO A 456 17.36 11.73 -19.31
N GLY A 457 16.89 11.62 -18.06
CA GLY A 457 15.92 12.53 -17.43
C GLY A 457 14.57 12.58 -18.13
N SER A 458 14.22 11.54 -18.91
CA SER A 458 12.92 11.39 -19.54
C SER A 458 12.26 10.11 -19.01
N PRO A 459 10.94 10.08 -18.85
CA PRO A 459 10.21 8.89 -18.41
C PRO A 459 10.55 7.63 -19.21
N ILE A 460 11.13 6.64 -18.54
CA ILE A 460 11.33 5.29 -19.05
C ILE A 460 10.13 4.45 -18.62
N ARG A 461 9.29 4.10 -19.59
CA ARG A 461 8.09 3.24 -19.39
C ARG A 461 8.29 1.84 -19.96
N HIS A 462 9.54 1.39 -20.04
CA HIS A 462 9.89 0.10 -20.60
C HIS A 462 10.29 -0.88 -19.52
N ALA A 463 10.01 -2.14 -19.77
CA ALA A 463 10.61 -3.24 -19.04
C ALA A 463 11.97 -3.57 -19.66
N LEU A 464 13.03 -3.37 -18.89
CA LEU A 464 14.41 -3.55 -19.32
C LEU A 464 15.02 -4.74 -18.57
N LEU A 465 15.81 -5.55 -19.27
CA LEU A 465 16.50 -6.72 -18.73
C LEU A 465 17.98 -6.65 -19.06
N ILE A 466 18.83 -6.75 -18.03
CA ILE A 466 20.27 -6.91 -18.16
C ILE A 466 20.61 -8.34 -17.72
N ASP A 467 21.04 -9.18 -18.67
CA ASP A 467 21.25 -10.62 -18.44
C ASP A 467 22.72 -11.03 -18.38
N GLY A 468 23.33 -10.95 -17.19
CA GLY A 468 24.76 -11.20 -16.97
C GLY A 468 25.71 -10.18 -17.61
N ASP A 469 25.17 -9.07 -18.14
CA ASP A 469 25.91 -8.07 -18.89
C ASP A 469 26.40 -6.91 -18.03
N THR A 470 27.45 -6.23 -18.53
CA THR A 470 27.90 -4.96 -17.98
C THR A 470 27.36 -3.82 -18.83
N VAL A 471 26.61 -2.91 -18.23
CA VAL A 471 26.02 -1.73 -18.86
C VAL A 471 26.55 -0.49 -18.16
N GLY A 472 26.97 0.52 -18.92
CA GLY A 472 27.48 1.78 -18.36
C GLY A 472 26.68 2.98 -18.86
N VAL A 473 27.01 4.17 -18.38
CA VAL A 473 26.50 5.44 -18.92
C VAL A 473 27.62 6.22 -19.58
N ILE A 474 27.37 6.83 -20.73
CA ILE A 474 28.31 7.76 -21.37
C ILE A 474 27.88 9.21 -21.10
N GLY A 475 28.65 9.91 -20.27
CA GLY A 475 28.41 11.32 -19.93
C GLY A 475 27.98 11.54 -18.48
N ASN A 476 28.03 12.79 -18.05
CA ASN A 476 27.70 13.25 -16.69
C ASN A 476 26.26 13.77 -16.62
N GLY A 477 25.67 13.86 -15.42
CA GLY A 477 24.37 14.52 -15.22
C GLY A 477 23.21 13.77 -15.88
N ARG A 478 23.27 12.43 -15.93
CA ARG A 478 22.31 11.60 -16.65
C ARG A 478 21.56 10.73 -15.65
N GLU A 479 20.25 10.91 -15.63
CA GLU A 479 19.31 10.21 -14.77
C GLU A 479 18.56 9.15 -15.57
N ALA A 480 18.43 7.94 -15.02
CA ALA A 480 17.45 6.96 -15.52
C ALA A 480 16.22 7.01 -14.62
N ASP A 481 15.15 7.61 -15.16
CA ASP A 481 13.88 7.85 -14.49
C ASP A 481 12.85 6.81 -14.95
N PHE A 482 12.61 5.79 -14.14
CA PHE A 482 11.57 4.79 -14.38
C PHE A 482 10.25 5.28 -13.80
N GLN A 483 9.27 5.49 -14.68
CA GLN A 483 7.92 5.93 -14.34
C GLN A 483 6.95 4.75 -14.30
N VAL A 484 5.66 5.00 -14.03
CA VAL A 484 4.60 3.97 -14.08
C VAL A 484 4.74 3.08 -15.32
N GLY A 485 4.87 1.78 -15.08
CA GLY A 485 5.12 0.72 -16.07
C GLY A 485 6.62 0.43 -16.31
N GLY A 486 7.51 1.39 -16.13
CA GLY A 486 8.95 1.17 -16.20
C GLY A 486 9.41 0.06 -15.24
N SER A 487 10.32 -0.80 -15.68
CA SER A 487 10.99 -1.71 -14.76
C SER A 487 12.39 -2.09 -15.22
N LEU A 488 13.26 -2.40 -14.27
CA LEU A 488 14.60 -2.90 -14.56
C LEU A 488 14.83 -4.24 -13.84
N GLU A 489 15.20 -5.26 -14.60
CA GLU A 489 15.65 -6.55 -14.07
C GLU A 489 17.14 -6.77 -14.35
N LEU A 490 17.90 -7.11 -13.30
CA LEU A 490 19.30 -7.52 -13.38
C LEU A 490 19.46 -8.95 -12.87
N THR A 491 19.90 -9.85 -13.76
CA THR A 491 20.17 -11.26 -13.42
C THR A 491 21.59 -11.45 -12.87
N ALA A 492 21.89 -12.67 -12.42
CA ALA A 492 23.16 -12.99 -11.77
C ALA A 492 24.38 -12.63 -12.62
N GLY A 493 25.28 -11.83 -12.05
CA GLY A 493 26.51 -11.36 -12.71
C GLY A 493 26.35 -10.07 -13.53
N SER A 494 25.13 -9.53 -13.66
CA SER A 494 24.91 -8.23 -14.28
C SER A 494 25.56 -7.11 -13.49
N PHE A 495 26.05 -6.08 -14.18
CA PHE A 495 26.67 -4.90 -13.58
C PHE A 495 26.18 -3.62 -14.27
N LEU A 496 25.50 -2.75 -13.52
CA LEU A 496 25.06 -1.43 -13.95
C LEU A 496 25.99 -0.35 -13.36
N ASP A 497 26.67 0.38 -14.24
CA ASP A 497 27.69 1.38 -13.89
C ASP A 497 27.25 2.80 -14.29
N PHE A 498 26.64 3.49 -13.33
CA PHE A 498 26.24 4.89 -13.36
C PHE A 498 27.18 5.70 -12.45
N THR A 499 28.50 5.50 -12.55
CA THR A 499 29.47 6.21 -11.69
C THR A 499 30.00 7.52 -12.28
N ASN A 500 29.51 7.94 -13.44
CA ASN A 500 29.87 9.27 -13.98
C ASN A 500 29.26 10.36 -13.10
N LEU A 501 29.93 11.52 -13.02
CA LEU A 501 29.50 12.61 -12.12
C LEU A 501 28.03 13.01 -12.35
N GLY A 502 27.25 13.08 -11.28
CA GLY A 502 25.87 13.58 -11.29
C GLY A 502 24.85 12.66 -11.96
N THR A 503 25.14 11.36 -12.12
CA THR A 503 24.15 10.41 -12.61
C THR A 503 23.34 9.81 -11.46
N GLU A 504 22.06 9.63 -11.70
CA GLU A 504 21.02 9.23 -10.74
C GLU A 504 20.22 8.05 -11.30
N LEU A 505 19.56 7.32 -10.40
CA LEU A 505 18.66 6.23 -10.76
C LEU A 505 17.39 6.33 -9.93
N ASP A 506 16.26 6.50 -10.61
CA ASP A 506 14.98 6.72 -9.97
C ASP A 506 13.98 5.64 -10.42
N PHE A 507 13.35 4.99 -9.46
CA PHE A 507 12.21 4.10 -9.64
C PHE A 507 11.00 4.70 -8.94
N ASN A 508 10.21 5.48 -9.68
CA ASN A 508 9.01 6.14 -9.19
C ASN A 508 7.90 5.14 -8.84
N ASN A 509 6.88 5.61 -8.12
CA ASN A 509 5.64 4.87 -7.88
C ASN A 509 5.07 4.24 -9.19
N GLY A 510 4.69 2.96 -9.11
CA GLY A 510 4.18 2.17 -10.24
C GLY A 510 5.26 1.65 -11.21
N SER A 511 6.53 1.87 -10.91
CA SER A 511 7.68 1.24 -11.57
C SER A 511 8.24 0.08 -10.73
N GLY A 512 9.40 -0.49 -11.08
CA GLY A 512 10.08 -1.41 -10.18
C GLY A 512 11.52 -1.78 -10.52
N LEU A 513 12.22 -2.31 -9.51
CA LEU A 513 13.56 -2.89 -9.63
C LEU A 513 13.59 -4.35 -9.14
N LYS A 514 14.14 -5.24 -9.97
CA LYS A 514 14.48 -6.61 -9.58
C LYS A 514 15.95 -6.86 -9.74
N LEU A 515 16.58 -7.30 -8.65
CA LEU A 515 18.00 -7.59 -8.60
C LEU A 515 18.22 -9.02 -8.10
N THR A 516 19.03 -9.80 -8.82
CA THR A 516 19.43 -11.16 -8.40
C THR A 516 20.93 -11.33 -8.59
N ASP A 517 21.71 -11.38 -7.51
CA ASP A 517 23.17 -11.56 -7.55
C ASP A 517 23.89 -10.63 -8.55
N ALA A 518 23.40 -9.39 -8.67
CA ALA A 518 23.90 -8.36 -9.58
C ALA A 518 24.48 -7.17 -8.81
N THR A 519 25.12 -6.24 -9.53
CA THR A 519 25.68 -5.02 -8.93
C THR A 519 25.14 -3.77 -9.63
N ILE A 520 24.68 -2.80 -8.84
CA ILE A 520 24.35 -1.44 -9.27
C ILE A 520 25.31 -0.48 -8.56
N LYS A 521 25.93 0.44 -9.31
CA LYS A 521 26.70 1.56 -8.77
C LYS A 521 26.22 2.86 -9.41
N VAL A 522 25.81 3.84 -8.61
CA VAL A 522 25.29 5.13 -9.03
C VAL A 522 26.11 6.24 -8.37
N HIS A 523 26.29 7.38 -9.05
CA HIS A 523 27.07 8.49 -8.54
C HIS A 523 26.34 9.21 -7.42
N GLN A 524 25.12 9.67 -7.70
CA GLN A 524 24.24 10.35 -6.77
C GLN A 524 23.12 9.39 -6.30
N ASP A 525 21.91 9.92 -6.13
CA ASP A 525 20.77 9.26 -5.52
C ASP A 525 20.31 8.01 -6.25
N ILE A 526 19.83 7.09 -5.42
CA ILE A 526 19.03 5.95 -5.85
C ILE A 526 17.68 6.03 -5.14
N PHE A 527 16.64 6.39 -5.87
CA PHE A 527 15.27 6.43 -5.37
C PHE A 527 14.54 5.12 -5.67
N LEU A 528 13.94 4.53 -4.64
CA LEU A 528 13.23 3.25 -4.69
C LEU A 528 11.79 3.43 -4.18
N GLU A 529 10.95 4.09 -4.98
CA GLU A 529 9.51 4.26 -4.73
C GLU A 529 8.64 3.15 -5.36
N GLY A 530 9.20 2.38 -6.31
CA GLY A 530 8.49 1.32 -7.02
C GLY A 530 8.40 -0.02 -6.27
N THR A 531 7.98 -1.07 -6.98
CA THR A 531 8.04 -2.45 -6.48
C THR A 531 9.48 -2.96 -6.55
N ASN A 532 10.05 -3.35 -5.41
CA ASN A 532 11.45 -3.77 -5.32
C ASN A 532 11.59 -5.22 -4.86
N VAL A 533 12.23 -6.05 -5.67
CA VAL A 533 12.53 -7.46 -5.36
C VAL A 533 14.03 -7.70 -5.45
N LEU A 534 14.70 -7.65 -4.30
CA LEU A 534 16.16 -7.57 -4.23
C LEU A 534 16.72 -8.82 -3.54
N SER A 535 17.53 -9.60 -4.26
CA SER A 535 18.13 -10.82 -3.73
C SER A 535 19.61 -10.94 -4.06
N GLY A 536 20.45 -11.05 -3.03
CA GLY A 536 21.91 -11.07 -3.17
C GLY A 536 22.46 -9.78 -3.79
N GLY A 537 23.71 -9.82 -4.23
CA GLY A 537 24.32 -8.70 -4.96
C GLY A 537 24.57 -7.42 -4.14
N THR A 538 24.77 -6.30 -4.83
CA THR A 538 25.15 -5.01 -4.22
C THR A 538 24.50 -3.83 -4.94
N ILE A 539 23.95 -2.88 -4.18
CA ILE A 539 23.48 -1.58 -4.66
C ILE A 539 24.31 -0.51 -3.94
N GLU A 540 24.93 0.39 -4.69
CA GLU A 540 25.83 1.40 -4.14
C GLU A 540 25.55 2.77 -4.74
N SER A 541 25.28 3.76 -3.89
CA SER A 541 25.46 5.17 -4.21
C SER A 541 26.86 5.59 -3.78
N THR A 542 27.61 6.23 -4.67
CA THR A 542 29.03 6.51 -4.40
C THR A 542 29.28 7.83 -3.68
N ASP A 543 28.35 8.78 -3.79
CA ASP A 543 28.52 10.16 -3.30
C ASP A 543 27.23 10.73 -2.66
N ASP A 544 26.14 9.96 -2.57
CA ASP A 544 24.82 10.46 -2.13
C ASP A 544 23.92 9.38 -1.50
N ASP A 545 22.62 9.63 -1.45
CA ASP A 545 21.62 8.83 -0.73
C ASP A 545 21.19 7.55 -1.48
N ILE A 546 20.66 6.59 -0.69
CA ILE A 546 19.78 5.53 -1.18
C ILE A 546 18.49 5.62 -0.38
N GLU A 547 17.36 5.78 -1.08
CA GLU A 547 16.10 6.13 -0.45
C GLU A 547 14.99 5.14 -0.83
N PHE A 548 14.40 4.52 0.18
CA PHE A 548 13.17 3.74 0.05
C PHE A 548 11.99 4.65 0.39
N GLN A 549 11.47 5.35 -0.62
CA GLN A 549 10.40 6.32 -0.49
C GLN A 549 9.01 5.67 -0.73
N ASP A 550 7.95 6.29 -0.18
CA ASP A 550 6.52 6.01 -0.44
C ASP A 550 5.97 4.59 -0.07
N PHE A 551 4.63 4.43 -0.06
CA PHE A 551 3.83 3.28 0.42
C PHE A 551 4.02 1.93 -0.32
N HIS A 552 5.08 1.76 -1.10
CA HIS A 552 5.25 0.59 -1.98
C HIS A 552 6.20 -0.46 -1.43
N LYS A 553 6.05 -1.65 -1.99
CA LYS A 553 6.41 -2.90 -1.33
C LYS A 553 7.81 -3.33 -1.74
N THR A 554 8.73 -3.25 -0.79
CA THR A 554 10.12 -3.67 -0.95
C THR A 554 10.39 -4.99 -0.22
N SER A 555 10.97 -5.98 -0.92
CA SER A 555 11.47 -7.24 -0.35
C SER A 555 12.98 -7.36 -0.59
N ILE A 556 13.72 -7.64 0.48
CA ILE A 556 15.18 -7.69 0.49
C ILE A 556 15.65 -9.01 1.10
N ASN A 557 16.44 -9.78 0.35
CA ASN A 557 17.01 -11.04 0.79
C ASN A 557 18.49 -11.16 0.42
N GLY A 558 19.39 -10.84 1.36
CA GLY A 558 20.83 -11.00 1.16
C GLY A 558 21.53 -9.90 0.35
N THR A 559 20.83 -8.82 -0.02
CA THR A 559 21.41 -7.70 -0.77
C THR A 559 22.23 -6.78 0.12
N THR A 560 23.37 -6.31 -0.39
CA THR A 560 24.21 -5.29 0.27
C THR A 560 23.92 -3.90 -0.28
N PHE A 561 23.69 -2.92 0.58
CA PHE A 561 23.50 -1.51 0.26
C PHE A 561 24.64 -0.69 0.82
N ILE A 562 25.18 0.22 0.03
CA ILE A 562 26.34 1.04 0.40
C ILE A 562 26.09 2.46 -0.05
N THR A 563 26.11 3.43 0.85
CA THR A 563 26.14 4.86 0.47
C THR A 563 27.54 5.41 0.70
N GLY A 564 27.96 6.37 -0.13
CA GLY A 564 29.17 7.14 0.13
C GLY A 564 30.50 6.41 0.05
N ALA A 565 30.64 5.44 -0.86
CA ALA A 565 31.84 4.62 -0.96
C ALA A 565 33.13 5.40 -1.33
N ASN A 566 33.02 6.56 -1.99
CA ASN A 566 34.16 7.32 -2.53
C ASN A 566 34.35 8.70 -1.88
N SER A 567 33.26 9.40 -1.56
CA SER A 567 33.24 10.65 -0.77
C SER A 567 31.83 10.92 -0.26
N CYS A 568 31.71 11.69 0.85
CA CYS A 568 30.46 12.28 1.39
C CYS A 568 30.75 13.66 1.97
N LEU A 569 31.69 14.38 1.34
CA LEU A 569 32.25 15.61 1.90
C LEU A 569 31.45 16.85 1.51
N ALA A 570 30.53 16.71 0.55
CA ALA A 570 29.69 17.78 0.03
C ALA A 570 28.20 17.54 0.33
N ASP A 571 27.79 16.27 0.24
CA ASP A 571 26.41 15.82 0.42
C ASP A 571 26.36 14.77 1.55
N ASN A 572 25.21 14.67 2.21
CA ASN A 572 25.00 13.65 3.24
C ASN A 572 24.70 12.34 2.52
N CYS A 573 25.30 11.23 2.94
CA CYS A 573 25.13 9.94 2.28
C CYS A 573 24.40 8.98 3.20
N ASN A 574 23.10 9.12 3.24
CA ASN A 574 22.17 8.43 4.09
C ASN A 574 21.58 7.21 3.41
N LEU A 575 21.10 6.30 4.25
CA LEU A 575 20.17 5.26 3.84
C LEU A 575 18.82 5.59 4.46
N ILE A 576 17.84 5.96 3.65
CA ILE A 576 16.55 6.49 4.14
C ILE A 576 15.45 5.46 3.91
N PHE A 577 14.64 5.22 4.94
CA PHE A 577 13.40 4.45 4.86
C PHE A 577 12.22 5.35 5.23
N GLU A 578 11.36 5.62 4.25
CA GLU A 578 10.07 6.29 4.45
C GLU A 578 8.89 5.31 4.43
N ASN A 579 9.18 4.02 4.25
CA ASN A 579 8.21 2.94 4.26
C ASN A 579 8.65 1.77 5.14
N SER A 580 7.67 1.01 5.61
CA SER A 580 7.93 -0.29 6.23
C SER A 580 8.20 -1.29 5.09
N ALA A 581 9.47 -1.61 4.87
CA ALA A 581 9.83 -2.68 3.95
C ALA A 581 9.14 -3.98 4.39
N THR A 582 8.45 -4.62 3.44
CA THR A 582 7.59 -5.79 3.70
C THR A 582 8.34 -7.03 4.19
N SER A 583 9.62 -7.16 3.85
CA SER A 583 10.51 -8.20 4.38
C SER A 583 11.98 -7.84 4.14
N ILE A 584 12.79 -7.87 5.20
CA ILE A 584 14.25 -7.71 5.11
C ILE A 584 14.90 -8.89 5.84
N THR A 585 15.68 -9.69 5.12
CA THR A 585 16.38 -10.85 5.68
C THR A 585 17.79 -11.00 5.12
N GLY A 586 18.76 -11.28 5.98
CA GLY A 586 20.14 -11.56 5.55
C GLY A 586 20.86 -10.39 4.88
N ALA A 587 20.28 -9.19 4.88
CA ALA A 587 20.80 -8.04 4.14
C ALA A 587 22.00 -7.40 4.84
N THR A 588 22.68 -6.48 4.15
CA THR A 588 23.73 -5.65 4.74
C THR A 588 23.51 -4.20 4.32
N PHE A 589 23.48 -3.29 5.29
CA PHE A 589 23.30 -1.86 5.08
C PHE A 589 24.51 -1.12 5.64
N GLU A 590 25.28 -0.48 4.76
CA GLU A 590 26.44 0.34 5.10
C GLU A 590 26.20 1.79 4.68
N ALA A 591 25.57 2.56 5.57
CA ALA A 591 25.41 3.99 5.38
C ALA A 591 26.76 4.69 5.63
N ALA A 592 27.14 5.67 4.81
CA ALA A 592 28.31 6.49 5.09
C ALA A 592 28.03 7.56 6.16
N ASP A 593 26.81 8.08 6.22
CA ASP A 593 26.35 9.04 7.22
C ASP A 593 25.35 8.39 8.17
N SER A 594 24.03 8.55 7.97
CA SER A 594 23.00 8.01 8.87
C SER A 594 22.09 6.95 8.23
N ILE A 595 21.37 6.22 9.09
CA ILE A 595 20.22 5.40 8.71
C ILE A 595 18.97 6.16 9.15
N GLY A 596 18.23 6.69 8.18
CA GLY A 596 17.04 7.50 8.41
C GLY A 596 15.75 6.69 8.39
N LEU A 597 14.85 6.96 9.34
CA LEU A 597 13.49 6.43 9.39
C LEU A 597 12.48 7.57 9.48
N ARG A 598 11.57 7.67 8.52
CA ARG A 598 10.58 8.77 8.43
C ARG A 598 9.15 8.27 8.63
N TYR A 599 8.20 9.15 8.97
CA TYR A 599 6.75 8.91 8.92
C TYR A 599 6.22 7.70 9.73
N GLU A 600 6.65 7.53 10.98
CA GLU A 600 6.15 6.45 11.86
C GLU A 600 6.43 5.01 11.35
N VAL A 601 7.50 4.81 10.57
CA VAL A 601 7.88 3.51 10.00
C VAL A 601 8.28 2.50 11.09
N ASP A 602 7.77 1.26 11.00
CA ASP A 602 8.24 0.12 11.78
C ASP A 602 9.12 -0.79 10.91
N LEU A 603 10.41 -0.48 10.83
CA LEU A 603 11.36 -1.28 10.08
C LEU A 603 11.77 -2.51 10.88
N THR A 604 11.36 -3.71 10.46
CA THR A 604 11.81 -4.96 11.07
C THR A 604 12.78 -5.69 10.15
N VAL A 605 13.93 -6.09 10.70
CA VAL A 605 14.99 -6.80 9.97
C VAL A 605 15.32 -8.13 10.65
N HIS A 606 15.60 -9.15 9.84
CA HIS A 606 15.98 -10.48 10.30
C HIS A 606 17.39 -10.84 9.80
N ASP A 607 18.24 -11.36 10.68
CA ASP A 607 19.62 -11.79 10.35
C ASP A 607 20.41 -10.78 9.50
N THR A 608 20.19 -9.48 9.73
CA THR A 608 20.65 -8.38 8.89
C THR A 608 21.73 -7.56 9.58
N ALA A 609 22.75 -7.13 8.85
CA ALA A 609 23.80 -6.25 9.37
C ALA A 609 23.55 -4.79 8.96
N LEU A 610 23.57 -3.86 9.92
CA LEU A 610 23.41 -2.42 9.71
C LEU A 610 24.60 -1.68 10.31
N SER A 611 25.14 -0.71 9.58
CA SER A 611 26.29 0.06 10.04
C SER A 611 26.39 1.46 9.43
N THR A 612 26.85 2.45 10.22
CA THR A 612 27.04 3.84 9.79
C THR A 612 28.53 4.25 9.84
N ARG A 613 29.19 4.48 8.71
CA ARG A 613 30.68 4.56 8.66
C ARG A 613 31.28 5.90 9.05
N GLY A 614 30.48 6.96 9.19
CA GLY A 614 30.97 8.24 9.65
C GLY A 614 31.89 8.98 8.67
N MET A 615 31.64 8.80 7.38
CA MET A 615 32.44 9.41 6.30
C MET A 615 31.82 10.72 5.80
N GLY A 616 30.58 11.03 6.20
CA GLY A 616 29.85 12.26 5.91
C GLY A 616 30.28 13.42 6.80
N GLY A 617 30.24 14.63 6.24
CA GLY A 617 30.17 15.83 7.06
C GLY A 617 28.77 15.93 7.62
N ASP A 618 28.52 15.21 8.71
CA ASP A 618 27.33 15.28 9.57
C ASP A 618 26.51 16.56 9.33
N LEU A 619 25.20 16.40 9.05
CA LEU A 619 24.19 17.48 8.88
C LEU A 619 24.34 18.59 9.94
N ASP A 620 24.92 18.24 11.07
CA ASP A 620 25.19 19.09 12.21
C ASP A 620 26.43 19.98 12.08
N ASN A 621 27.23 19.90 11.02
CA ASN A 621 28.54 20.59 10.95
C ASN A 621 29.48 20.19 12.11
N HIS A 622 29.64 18.89 12.40
CA HIS A 622 30.55 18.48 13.47
C HIS A 622 32.03 18.71 13.10
N PRO A 623 32.80 19.54 13.83
CA PRO A 623 34.21 19.76 13.55
C PRO A 623 35.04 18.66 14.23
N GLY A 624 34.86 17.40 13.79
CA GLY A 624 35.19 16.23 14.62
C GLY A 624 35.97 15.07 14.00
N GLY A 625 36.16 14.97 12.68
CA GLY A 625 36.82 13.79 12.07
C GLY A 625 35.89 12.56 11.97
N PRO A 626 36.36 11.44 11.40
CA PRO A 626 35.49 10.31 11.02
C PRO A 626 34.94 9.61 12.26
N GLY A 627 33.67 9.86 12.57
CA GLY A 627 32.89 9.24 13.64
C GLY A 627 31.59 8.73 13.05
N TRP A 628 31.20 7.50 13.41
CA TRP A 628 30.00 6.79 12.93
C TRP A 628 28.76 7.70 13.00
N GLY A 629 27.83 7.57 12.05
CA GLY A 629 26.58 8.34 12.09
C GLY A 629 25.45 7.67 12.89
N ASN A 630 24.30 8.31 12.94
CA ASN A 630 23.18 7.94 13.82
C ASN A 630 22.16 7.02 13.12
N VAL A 631 21.24 6.46 13.91
CA VAL A 631 19.92 6.05 13.42
C VAL A 631 18.93 7.12 13.85
N GLU A 632 18.26 7.78 12.93
CA GLU A 632 17.52 9.02 13.22
C GLU A 632 16.31 9.23 12.31
N ASP A 633 15.54 10.29 12.55
CA ASP A 633 14.39 10.68 11.73
C ASP A 633 14.78 11.93 10.92
N VAL A 634 15.31 11.72 9.72
CA VAL A 634 16.12 12.68 8.92
C VAL A 634 15.41 14.02 8.55
N PHE A 635 14.15 14.25 8.96
CA PHE A 635 13.34 15.44 8.60
C PHE A 635 12.66 16.20 9.76
N THR A 636 13.25 16.25 10.96
CA THR A 636 12.68 16.79 12.22
C THR A 636 12.31 18.29 12.32
N ASN A 637 12.29 19.07 11.25
CA ASN A 637 11.84 20.48 11.34
C ASN A 637 10.32 20.67 11.49
N GLY A 638 9.54 19.60 11.74
CA GLY A 638 8.09 19.63 11.89
C GLY A 638 7.55 18.97 13.19
N PRO A 639 6.31 19.26 13.60
CA PRO A 639 5.65 18.69 14.79
C PRO A 639 5.33 17.17 14.71
N GLN A 640 5.95 16.44 13.78
CA GLN A 640 5.61 15.08 13.31
C GLN A 640 6.58 13.99 13.78
N ALA A 641 7.43 14.24 14.79
CA ALA A 641 8.38 13.28 15.35
C ALA A 641 7.70 12.15 16.17
N ALA A 642 6.82 11.39 15.52
CA ALA A 642 6.15 10.24 16.09
C ALA A 642 6.98 8.97 15.79
N GLY A 643 7.77 8.56 16.78
CA GLY A 643 8.06 7.16 17.12
C GLY A 643 8.29 6.09 16.04
N SER A 644 9.04 6.34 14.96
CA SER A 644 9.53 5.28 14.08
C SER A 644 10.27 4.21 14.88
N THR A 645 10.17 2.94 14.52
CA THR A 645 10.79 1.83 15.25
C THR A 645 11.68 0.99 14.33
N LEU A 646 12.94 0.80 14.73
CA LEU A 646 13.83 -0.21 14.16
C LEU A 646 13.82 -1.46 15.04
N THR A 647 13.36 -2.59 14.50
CA THR A 647 13.39 -3.88 15.20
C THR A 647 14.47 -4.79 14.60
N LEU A 648 15.47 -5.14 15.41
CA LEU A 648 16.50 -6.13 15.09
C LEU A 648 16.06 -7.50 15.60
N ASN A 649 15.83 -8.45 14.69
CA ASN A 649 15.42 -9.81 15.03
C ASN A 649 16.44 -10.86 14.52
N GLY A 650 16.35 -12.09 15.02
CA GLY A 650 17.29 -13.17 14.69
C GLY A 650 18.70 -12.86 15.16
N SER A 651 19.70 -13.02 14.29
CA SER A 651 21.10 -12.68 14.53
C SER A 651 21.49 -11.31 13.97
N SER A 652 20.54 -10.37 13.84
CA SER A 652 20.79 -9.04 13.28
C SER A 652 21.79 -8.23 14.11
N THR A 653 22.58 -7.39 13.45
CA THR A 653 23.57 -6.51 14.12
C THR A 653 23.40 -5.06 13.71
N LEU A 654 23.54 -4.13 14.65
CA LEU A 654 23.61 -2.69 14.40
C LEU A 654 24.93 -2.14 14.93
N LEU A 655 25.64 -1.36 14.13
CA LEU A 655 26.79 -0.56 14.56
C LEU A 655 26.56 0.91 14.18
N ALA A 656 26.18 1.71 15.18
CA ALA A 656 25.87 3.12 15.00
C ALA A 656 26.43 3.96 16.15
N ASN A 657 26.30 5.27 16.04
CA ASN A 657 26.69 6.18 17.10
C ASN A 657 25.65 6.19 18.24
N SER A 658 24.43 6.57 17.90
CA SER A 658 23.28 6.74 18.79
C SER A 658 21.95 6.58 18.03
N ILE A 659 20.84 6.52 18.78
CA ILE A 659 19.47 6.56 18.26
C ILE A 659 18.89 7.96 18.52
N HIS A 660 18.52 8.70 17.49
CA HIS A 660 18.13 10.11 17.61
C HIS A 660 16.69 10.37 17.18
N GLU A 661 16.20 11.57 17.49
CA GLU A 661 15.02 12.17 16.84
C GLU A 661 13.69 11.41 17.01
N GLY A 662 13.60 10.55 18.04
CA GLY A 662 12.36 9.89 18.41
C GLY A 662 12.23 8.46 17.90
N VAL A 663 13.26 7.98 17.18
CA VAL A 663 13.35 6.58 16.78
C VAL A 663 13.45 5.68 18.03
N SER A 664 12.71 4.57 18.02
CA SER A 664 12.84 3.50 19.01
C SER A 664 13.58 2.32 18.40
N LEU A 665 14.45 1.69 19.20
CA LEU A 665 15.18 0.48 18.86
C LEU A 665 14.60 -0.69 19.64
N VAL A 666 14.23 -1.77 18.95
CA VAL A 666 13.78 -3.02 19.54
C VAL A 666 14.81 -4.11 19.24
N LEU A 667 15.25 -4.81 20.28
CA LEU A 667 16.23 -5.89 20.21
C LEU A 667 15.54 -7.21 20.55
N ASP A 668 15.44 -8.11 19.56
CA ASP A 668 14.80 -9.41 19.68
C ASP A 668 15.74 -10.55 19.24
N GLY A 669 15.36 -11.80 19.54
CA GLY A 669 16.18 -12.99 19.29
C GLY A 669 17.57 -12.91 19.92
N THR A 670 18.60 -13.04 19.07
CA THR A 670 20.04 -12.97 19.43
C THR A 670 20.72 -11.72 18.89
N SER A 671 19.94 -10.68 18.57
CA SER A 671 20.45 -9.47 17.93
C SER A 671 21.46 -8.71 18.80
N VAL A 672 22.38 -7.99 18.14
CA VAL A 672 23.43 -7.22 18.82
C VAL A 672 23.47 -5.78 18.29
N ALA A 673 23.15 -4.80 19.13
CA ALA A 673 23.38 -3.40 18.83
C ALA A 673 24.64 -2.88 19.53
N THR A 674 25.53 -2.23 18.79
CA THR A 674 26.71 -1.54 19.31
C THR A 674 26.57 -0.05 19.06
N LEU A 675 26.43 0.72 20.14
CA LEU A 675 26.31 2.17 20.12
C LEU A 675 27.59 2.80 20.69
N LEU A 676 28.14 3.80 19.99
CA LEU A 676 29.47 4.33 20.26
C LEU A 676 29.50 5.65 21.05
N ALA A 677 28.34 6.32 21.20
CA ALA A 677 28.11 7.58 21.92
C ALA A 677 29.12 8.71 21.60
N ASP A 678 28.66 9.74 20.88
CA ASP A 678 29.52 10.85 20.44
C ASP A 678 29.93 11.80 21.58
N PRO A 679 31.23 12.12 21.74
CA PRO A 679 31.69 13.26 22.54
C PRO A 679 31.41 14.66 22.02
N GLY A 680 30.95 14.81 20.78
CA GLY A 680 30.89 16.09 20.07
C GLY A 680 29.70 16.97 20.47
N GLY A 681 28.51 16.39 20.65
CA GLY A 681 27.25 17.12 20.91
C GLY A 681 26.80 18.00 19.73
N HIS A 682 25.56 17.78 19.28
CA HIS A 682 24.87 18.54 18.24
C HIS A 682 24.97 20.08 18.48
N PRO A 683 25.49 20.91 17.56
CA PRO A 683 25.45 22.36 17.65
C PRO A 683 24.02 22.90 17.52
N GLY A 684 23.31 22.92 18.63
CA GLY A 684 21.91 23.30 18.74
C GLY A 684 21.32 22.82 20.06
N ASP A 685 21.85 21.72 20.58
CA ASP A 685 21.55 21.26 21.93
C ASP A 685 22.29 22.13 22.96
N PRO A 686 21.58 22.84 23.87
CA PRO A 686 22.22 23.62 24.93
C PRO A 686 23.00 22.74 25.93
N ILE A 687 22.96 21.42 25.78
CA ILE A 687 23.71 20.44 26.55
C ILE A 687 24.48 19.56 25.56
N GLY A 688 25.81 19.67 25.50
CA GLY A 688 26.65 18.73 24.75
C GLY A 688 26.61 17.33 25.37
N GLY A 689 25.52 16.61 25.12
CA GLY A 689 25.17 15.31 25.70
C GLY A 689 25.70 14.14 24.87
N PHE A 690 26.19 13.12 25.57
CA PHE A 690 26.68 11.85 25.04
C PHE A 690 25.53 10.83 25.09
N ASP A 691 24.42 11.13 24.43
CA ASP A 691 23.17 10.39 24.62
C ASP A 691 23.09 9.16 23.71
N LEU A 692 22.80 7.99 24.29
CA LEU A 692 22.50 6.77 23.50
C LEU A 692 21.16 6.89 22.76
N VAL A 693 20.25 7.67 23.36
CA VAL A 693 18.93 8.01 22.84
C VAL A 693 18.70 9.49 23.07
N ASP A 694 18.42 10.28 22.03
CA ASP A 694 18.25 11.74 22.13
C ASP A 694 17.20 12.15 23.18
N SER A 695 17.58 13.13 24.01
CA SER A 695 16.74 13.70 25.06
C SER A 695 15.51 14.46 24.56
N ASN A 696 15.47 14.91 23.30
CA ASN A 696 14.44 15.82 22.79
C ASN A 696 13.18 15.14 22.23
N PHE A 697 13.22 13.85 21.88
CA PHE A 697 12.11 13.13 21.21
C PHE A 697 11.94 11.72 21.80
N ASP A 698 10.71 11.23 22.04
CA ASP A 698 10.36 10.11 22.97
C ASP A 698 10.86 8.68 22.61
N GLY A 699 12.01 8.53 21.94
CA GLY A 699 12.62 7.26 21.58
C GLY A 699 12.99 6.37 22.78
N THR A 700 13.04 5.04 22.54
CA THR A 700 13.39 4.03 23.57
C THR A 700 14.29 2.93 23.01
N ILE A 701 14.97 2.18 23.91
CA ILE A 701 15.60 0.90 23.55
C ILE A 701 14.86 -0.20 24.32
N THR A 702 14.30 -1.18 23.64
CA THR A 702 13.50 -2.25 24.26
C THR A 702 14.06 -3.63 23.93
N PHE A 703 14.27 -4.45 24.96
CA PHE A 703 14.65 -5.85 24.80
C PHE A 703 13.40 -6.74 24.80
N MET A 704 13.14 -7.38 23.67
CA MET A 704 12.06 -8.36 23.47
C MET A 704 12.52 -9.81 23.68
N SER A 705 13.83 -10.04 23.78
CA SER A 705 14.42 -11.35 24.08
C SER A 705 15.63 -11.24 25.00
N ALA A 706 15.86 -12.29 25.79
CA ALA A 706 17.03 -12.37 26.67
C ALA A 706 18.34 -12.70 25.92
N GLY A 707 18.26 -13.27 24.72
CA GLY A 707 19.40 -13.51 23.84
C GLY A 707 20.04 -12.23 23.30
N ALA A 708 19.26 -11.15 23.19
CA ALA A 708 19.70 -9.90 22.60
C ALA A 708 20.72 -9.14 23.48
N GLU A 709 21.54 -8.31 22.85
CA GLU A 709 22.68 -7.63 23.46
C GLU A 709 22.80 -6.18 23.00
N LEU A 710 22.99 -5.26 23.96
CA LEU A 710 23.42 -3.89 23.69
C LEU A 710 24.85 -3.69 24.18
N ILE A 711 25.73 -3.19 23.33
CA ILE A 711 27.11 -2.82 23.64
C ILE A 711 27.21 -1.29 23.57
N THR A 712 27.79 -0.66 24.59
CA THR A 712 27.99 0.80 24.64
C THR A 712 29.47 1.11 24.77
N LEU A 713 30.01 1.96 23.90
CA LEU A 713 31.41 2.38 23.91
C LEU A 713 31.52 3.88 24.21
N ASN A 714 32.66 4.31 24.79
CA ASN A 714 32.98 5.68 25.27
C ASN A 714 32.17 6.24 26.47
N ALA A 715 32.88 6.91 27.40
CA ALA A 715 32.33 7.44 28.66
C ALA A 715 32.54 8.96 28.76
N SER A 716 31.51 9.70 29.22
CA SER A 716 31.70 11.03 29.81
C SER A 716 30.43 11.51 30.57
N ALA A 717 30.61 12.55 31.39
CA ALA A 717 29.75 12.89 32.52
C ALA A 717 28.84 14.10 32.26
N SER A 718 27.56 13.88 31.93
CA SER A 718 26.43 14.73 32.36
C SER A 718 25.03 14.07 32.21
N ASP A 719 24.40 13.90 33.38
CA ASP A 719 23.01 13.65 33.86
C ASP A 719 21.83 14.20 32.98
N ALA A 720 20.55 13.76 32.97
CA ALA A 720 19.69 13.10 33.98
C ALA A 720 18.37 12.51 33.39
N ARG A 721 18.15 11.19 33.54
CA ARG A 721 16.83 10.53 33.78
C ARG A 721 15.62 10.98 32.95
N ALA A 722 15.56 10.63 31.66
CA ALA A 722 14.31 10.31 30.96
C ALA A 722 14.59 9.74 29.57
N LYS A 723 14.76 8.41 29.44
CA LYS A 723 14.29 7.55 28.32
C LYS A 723 14.87 6.15 28.47
N VAL A 724 14.05 5.15 28.14
CA VAL A 724 13.96 3.92 28.92
C VAL A 724 14.62 2.77 28.17
N ILE A 725 15.71 2.22 28.71
CA ILE A 725 16.11 0.86 28.34
C ILE A 725 15.18 -0.10 29.07
N ASN A 726 14.19 -0.61 28.35
CA ASN A 726 13.15 -1.49 28.86
C ASN A 726 13.53 -2.96 28.68
N GLY A 727 13.23 -3.78 29.69
CA GLY A 727 13.24 -5.24 29.57
C GLY A 727 11.86 -5.79 29.19
N LEU A 728 11.76 -7.12 29.12
CA LEU A 728 10.55 -7.89 28.78
C LEU A 728 9.27 -7.50 29.56
N THR A 729 9.43 -6.98 30.77
CA THR A 729 8.32 -6.55 31.63
C THR A 729 7.89 -5.11 31.42
N GLY A 730 8.51 -4.40 30.46
CA GLY A 730 8.38 -2.96 30.28
C GLY A 730 8.99 -2.15 31.41
N LEU A 731 9.79 -2.78 32.29
CA LEU A 731 10.51 -2.12 33.37
C LEU A 731 11.91 -1.74 32.94
N SER A 732 12.33 -0.55 33.38
CA SER A 732 13.67 -0.05 33.12
C SER A 732 14.71 -0.74 34.01
N TYR A 733 16.00 -0.65 33.64
CA TYR A 733 17.08 -1.02 34.57
C TYR A 733 16.99 -0.31 35.93
N LEU A 734 16.52 0.95 35.98
CA LEU A 734 16.39 1.69 37.25
C LEU A 734 15.24 1.16 38.12
N ASP A 735 14.19 0.63 37.49
CA ASP A 735 13.02 0.09 38.19
C ASP A 735 13.25 -1.37 38.64
N ASP A 736 13.95 -2.16 37.83
CA ASP A 736 14.36 -3.52 38.19
C ASP A 736 15.80 -3.84 37.75
N PRO A 737 16.82 -3.42 38.52
CA PRO A 737 18.22 -3.74 38.24
C PRO A 737 18.52 -5.26 38.26
N THR A 738 17.63 -6.08 38.84
CA THR A 738 17.86 -7.53 38.98
C THR A 738 17.54 -8.30 37.72
N ALA A 739 16.81 -7.69 36.79
CA ALA A 739 16.52 -8.24 35.47
C ALA A 739 17.70 -8.15 34.50
N TRP A 740 18.85 -7.57 34.88
CA TRP A 740 19.96 -7.24 33.97
C TRP A 740 21.31 -7.85 34.40
N ASN A 741 22.17 -8.15 33.43
CA ASN A 741 23.48 -8.80 33.63
C ASN A 741 24.54 -7.91 34.31
N VAL A 742 24.22 -6.63 34.55
CA VAL A 742 25.11 -5.63 35.15
C VAL A 742 24.60 -5.17 36.51
N THR A 743 25.50 -4.77 37.40
CA THR A 743 25.16 -4.25 38.73
C THR A 743 25.63 -2.81 38.90
N ASN A 744 24.78 -1.95 39.45
CA ASN A 744 25.05 -0.53 39.70
C ASN A 744 25.42 0.25 38.41
N TRP A 745 24.88 -0.15 37.27
CA TRP A 745 24.96 0.67 36.06
C TRP A 745 24.25 2.00 36.30
N ASP A 746 24.90 3.08 35.90
CA ASP A 746 24.43 4.46 36.04
C ASP A 746 23.61 4.92 34.82
N GLY A 747 23.42 4.04 33.83
CA GLY A 747 22.73 4.34 32.58
C GLY A 747 23.64 4.90 31.48
N LEU A 748 24.92 5.21 31.77
CA LEU A 748 25.79 6.00 30.88
C LEU A 748 27.26 5.52 30.84
N SER A 749 27.69 4.73 31.82
CA SER A 749 29.03 4.16 31.87
C SER A 749 29.20 3.12 30.76
N VAL A 750 30.39 3.12 30.14
CA VAL A 750 30.82 2.10 29.18
C VAL A 750 30.60 0.71 29.76
N LEU A 751 29.75 -0.06 29.08
CA LEU A 751 29.51 -1.46 29.39
C LEU A 751 30.24 -2.32 28.39
N ALA A 752 30.81 -3.43 28.87
CA ALA A 752 31.25 -4.48 27.96
C ALA A 752 30.04 -5.05 27.19
N SER A 753 28.91 -5.24 27.89
CA SER A 753 27.58 -5.43 27.31
C SER A 753 26.45 -5.40 28.33
N LEU A 754 25.25 -5.06 27.86
CA LEU A 754 23.98 -5.08 28.58
C LEU A 754 23.04 -6.13 27.96
N LYS A 755 22.54 -7.04 28.80
CA LYS A 755 21.55 -8.07 28.45
C LYS A 755 20.54 -8.23 29.58
N LEU A 756 19.38 -8.79 29.24
CA LEU A 756 18.49 -9.32 30.26
C LEU A 756 19.08 -10.60 30.86
N VAL A 757 18.90 -10.79 32.16
CA VAL A 757 19.19 -12.07 32.81
C VAL A 757 18.08 -13.03 32.40
N GLY A 758 18.31 -13.77 31.32
CA GLY A 758 17.40 -14.84 30.94
C GLY A 758 17.23 -15.82 32.10
N SER A 759 15.98 -16.21 32.40
CA SER A 759 15.78 -17.52 32.99
C SER A 759 16.11 -18.53 31.91
N SER A 760 17.27 -19.19 32.00
CA SER A 760 17.64 -20.22 31.02
C SER A 760 16.64 -21.38 31.10
N LEU A 761 15.88 -21.63 30.03
CA LEU A 761 15.23 -22.91 29.83
C LEU A 761 16.32 -23.94 29.51
N ALA A 762 16.31 -25.08 30.20
CA ALA A 762 17.23 -26.16 29.84
C ALA A 762 16.81 -26.70 28.47
N GLY A 763 17.70 -26.73 27.49
CA GLY A 763 17.39 -27.23 26.15
C GLY A 763 16.97 -26.16 25.13
N ASP A 764 16.86 -24.91 25.56
CA ASP A 764 16.74 -23.69 24.75
C ASP A 764 18.18 -23.24 24.39
N PHE A 765 18.58 -23.45 23.15
CA PHE A 765 19.93 -23.28 22.62
C PHE A 765 20.04 -22.05 21.71
N ASP A 766 18.96 -21.59 21.08
CA ASP A 766 18.92 -20.29 20.40
C ASP A 766 18.56 -19.13 21.34
N ASN A 767 18.11 -19.41 22.57
CA ASN A 767 17.72 -18.44 23.59
C ASN A 767 16.49 -17.61 23.21
N ASP A 768 15.58 -18.20 22.42
CA ASP A 768 14.31 -17.58 22.04
C ASP A 768 13.21 -17.74 23.12
N ASN A 769 13.54 -18.43 24.22
CA ASN A 769 12.68 -18.73 25.38
C ASN A 769 11.57 -19.75 25.12
N ASP A 770 11.67 -20.51 24.04
CA ASP A 770 11.02 -21.80 23.90
C ASP A 770 12.03 -22.93 23.65
N VAL A 771 11.52 -24.14 23.39
CA VAL A 771 12.36 -25.31 23.14
C VAL A 771 11.71 -26.08 22.01
N ASP A 772 12.15 -25.86 20.78
CA ASP A 772 11.46 -26.30 19.57
C ASP A 772 12.37 -26.99 18.55
N GLY A 773 12.00 -27.01 17.26
CA GLY A 773 12.81 -27.65 16.24
C GLY A 773 14.14 -26.95 15.95
N ALA A 774 14.24 -25.64 16.17
CA ALA A 774 15.41 -24.82 15.90
C ALA A 774 16.54 -25.14 16.88
N ASP A 775 16.21 -25.28 18.17
CA ASP A 775 17.12 -25.73 19.23
C ASP A 775 17.77 -27.06 18.96
N PHE A 776 17.07 -27.98 18.30
CA PHE A 776 17.60 -29.31 18.00
C PHE A 776 18.84 -29.22 17.11
N LEU A 777 18.83 -28.31 16.14
CA LEU A 777 19.92 -28.13 15.19
C LEU A 777 21.16 -27.52 15.88
N LEU A 778 20.95 -26.64 16.84
CA LEU A 778 22.01 -26.05 17.66
C LEU A 778 22.54 -27.04 18.71
N ALA A 779 21.65 -27.79 19.35
CA ALA A 779 22.01 -28.85 20.29
C ALA A 779 22.95 -29.90 19.68
N GLN A 780 22.85 -30.17 18.38
CA GLN A 780 23.75 -31.07 17.66
C GLN A 780 25.16 -30.51 17.46
N GLN A 781 25.32 -29.19 17.54
CA GLN A 781 26.55 -28.46 17.29
C GLN A 781 27.30 -28.10 18.58
N GLU A 782 26.68 -28.34 19.73
CA GLU A 782 27.27 -28.12 21.05
C GLU A 782 28.52 -28.98 21.32
N ALA A 783 29.32 -28.55 22.29
CA ALA A 783 30.54 -29.26 22.67
C ALA A 783 30.30 -30.69 23.19
N ASP A 784 29.10 -30.97 23.71
CA ASP A 784 28.60 -32.31 24.04
C ASP A 784 27.20 -32.52 23.45
N PRO A 785 27.11 -32.94 22.17
CA PRO A 785 25.83 -33.07 21.47
C PRO A 785 24.88 -34.09 22.12
N ALA A 786 25.42 -35.10 22.80
CA ALA A 786 24.60 -36.12 23.45
C ALA A 786 23.89 -35.56 24.69
N ALA A 787 24.58 -34.72 25.47
CA ALA A 787 23.99 -34.02 26.60
C ALA A 787 23.04 -32.90 26.15
N ALA A 788 23.40 -32.17 25.11
CA ALA A 788 22.60 -31.08 24.57
C ALA A 788 21.28 -31.57 23.93
N VAL A 789 21.33 -32.60 23.08
CA VAL A 789 20.13 -33.23 22.52
C VAL A 789 19.27 -33.87 23.61
N ALA A 790 19.87 -34.38 24.70
CA ALA A 790 19.11 -34.87 25.84
C ALA A 790 18.38 -33.73 26.58
N ALA A 791 19.04 -32.57 26.77
CA ALA A 791 18.44 -31.39 27.36
C ALA A 791 17.30 -30.84 26.48
N TRP A 792 17.50 -30.73 25.17
CA TRP A 792 16.46 -30.40 24.19
C TRP A 792 15.27 -31.37 24.29
N SER A 793 15.52 -32.68 24.17
CA SER A 793 14.44 -33.68 24.16
C SER A 793 13.63 -33.73 25.45
N ALA A 794 14.25 -33.35 26.58
CA ALA A 794 13.59 -33.32 27.89
C ALA A 794 12.67 -32.10 28.05
N ASN A 795 12.89 -31.05 27.26
CA ASN A 795 12.17 -29.79 27.39
C ASN A 795 11.44 -29.39 26.10
N TYR A 796 11.47 -30.19 25.03
CA TYR A 796 10.75 -29.93 23.78
C TYR A 796 9.27 -29.58 24.01
N GLY A 797 8.86 -28.40 23.54
CA GLY A 797 7.56 -27.78 23.76
C GLY A 797 7.41 -27.01 25.07
N ALA A 798 8.50 -26.79 25.81
CA ALA A 798 8.52 -25.88 26.97
C ALA A 798 8.74 -24.44 26.48
N SER A 799 8.02 -23.51 27.08
CA SER A 799 8.22 -22.07 26.84
C SER A 799 8.08 -21.30 28.15
N LEU A 800 8.83 -20.22 28.28
CA LEU A 800 8.63 -19.25 29.35
C LEU A 800 7.52 -18.32 28.89
N SER A 801 6.27 -18.67 29.22
CA SER A 801 5.13 -17.80 28.95
C SER A 801 5.35 -16.41 29.54
N THR A 802 5.15 -15.37 28.74
CA THR A 802 4.85 -14.02 29.24
C THR A 802 3.72 -14.12 30.27
N PRO A 803 3.74 -13.34 31.37
CA PRO A 803 2.56 -13.22 32.20
C PRO A 803 1.46 -12.62 31.32
N ASN A 804 0.41 -13.40 31.05
CA ASN A 804 -0.86 -12.85 30.62
C ASN A 804 -1.17 -11.60 31.46
N ALA A 805 -1.51 -10.49 30.79
CA ALA A 805 -2.09 -9.32 31.41
C ALA A 805 -3.02 -9.77 32.53
N THR A 806 -2.76 -9.28 33.74
CA THR A 806 -3.45 -9.67 34.97
C THR A 806 -4.93 -9.94 34.68
N GLY A 807 -5.36 -11.18 34.88
CA GLY A 807 -6.75 -11.56 34.67
C GLY A 807 -7.65 -10.50 35.30
N VAL A 808 -8.60 -9.99 34.49
CA VAL A 808 -9.70 -9.15 34.96
C VAL A 808 -10.18 -9.73 36.29
N PRO A 809 -10.15 -8.98 37.40
CA PRO A 809 -10.68 -9.50 38.65
C PRO A 809 -12.13 -9.87 38.40
N GLU A 810 -12.44 -11.17 38.44
CA GLU A 810 -13.82 -11.58 38.54
C GLU A 810 -14.41 -10.81 39.73
N PRO A 811 -15.59 -10.18 39.60
CA PRO A 811 -16.23 -9.56 40.74
C PRO A 811 -16.38 -10.67 41.79
N ALA A 812 -15.70 -10.48 42.92
CA ALA A 812 -15.72 -11.41 44.03
C ALA A 812 -17.16 -11.87 44.25
N SER A 813 -17.36 -13.19 44.28
CA SER A 813 -18.65 -13.88 44.42
C SER A 813 -19.29 -13.69 45.80
N LEU A 814 -19.26 -12.46 46.31
CA LEU A 814 -19.80 -11.99 47.58
C LEU A 814 -21.12 -11.22 47.38
N ALA A 815 -21.93 -11.64 46.39
CA ALA A 815 -23.29 -11.14 46.20
C ALA A 815 -24.32 -12.24 45.89
N LEU A 816 -24.02 -13.51 46.17
CA LEU A 816 -24.98 -14.61 46.05
C LEU A 816 -24.86 -15.65 47.18
N LEU A 817 -24.82 -15.15 48.42
CA LEU A 817 -24.87 -15.99 49.64
C LEU A 817 -25.76 -15.36 50.73
N LEU A 818 -26.87 -14.75 50.32
CA LEU A 818 -27.88 -14.19 51.24
C LEU A 818 -29.34 -14.54 50.91
N THR A 819 -29.58 -15.61 50.14
CA THR A 819 -30.95 -16.14 49.92
C THR A 819 -30.99 -17.67 49.86
N ALA A 820 -30.39 -18.36 50.82
CA ALA A 820 -30.74 -19.76 51.09
C ALA A 820 -30.46 -20.14 52.54
N PHE A 821 -31.49 -20.01 53.39
CA PHE A 821 -31.92 -20.95 54.43
C PHE A 821 -32.47 -20.27 55.69
N GLY A 822 -33.80 -20.30 55.78
CA GLY A 822 -34.64 -19.97 56.93
C GLY A 822 -36.03 -19.66 56.36
N VAL A 823 -37.07 -20.48 56.47
CA VAL A 823 -37.49 -21.27 57.63
C VAL A 823 -38.51 -22.33 57.15
N CYS A 824 -38.40 -23.54 57.69
CA CYS A 824 -39.46 -24.55 57.68
C CYS A 824 -40.68 -24.09 58.50
N GLY A 825 -41.90 -24.26 57.97
CA GLY A 825 -43.12 -24.23 58.78
C GLY A 825 -44.42 -24.36 57.96
N PRO A 826 -45.15 -25.48 58.01
CA PRO A 826 -46.41 -25.67 57.29
C PRO A 826 -47.61 -25.23 58.15
N GLY A 827 -48.68 -24.69 57.53
CA GLY A 827 -49.89 -24.40 58.29
C GLY A 827 -51.03 -23.66 57.58
N ARG A 828 -51.84 -24.42 56.81
CA ARG A 828 -53.32 -24.36 56.69
C ARG A 828 -54.06 -23.00 56.58
N ARG A 829 -54.87 -22.94 55.49
CA ARG A 829 -56.33 -22.59 55.37
C ARG A 829 -56.76 -21.21 55.92
N THR A 830 -57.47 -20.34 55.19
CA THR A 830 -58.84 -20.44 54.62
C THR A 830 -59.07 -19.18 53.75
N ARG A 831 -59.53 -19.26 52.48
CA ARG A 831 -60.91 -19.18 51.95
C ARG A 831 -61.75 -17.92 52.32
N GLN A 832 -62.30 -17.31 51.26
CA GLN A 832 -63.31 -16.23 51.14
C GLN A 832 -62.76 -14.81 51.40
N ILE A 833 -62.93 -13.82 50.52
CA ILE A 833 -63.93 -13.53 49.47
C ILE A 833 -63.22 -13.07 48.20
#